data_AF-A0A3D9KJ22-F1
#
_entry.id   AF-A0A3D9KJ22-F1
#
_cell.length_a   1.000
_cell.length_b   1.000
_cell.length_c   1.000
_cell.angle_alpha   90.00
_cell.angle_beta   90.00
_cell.angle_gamma   90.00
#
_symmetry.space_group_name_H-M   'P 1'
#
loop_
_entity.id
_entity.type
_entity.pdbx_description
1 polymer ?
#
loop_
_entity_poly.entity_id
_entity_poly.type
_entity_poly.pdbx_seq_one_letter_code
_entity_poly.pdbx_strand_id
1 'polypeptide(L)'
;MIRLKKIAMAFLALILVLQLAPISFLGGDSLRIAAAAEADVLVMEESFENPADERWITESSGYDDGEAYTGNHSLKYERSDAAYYKYPQVSLAMEPGETYYATVMLKTENVGAGKARIALEAYDGDDWKGGQYTDGLAPADWTLLKLPTYTVPEDAGRLQVSLYLSQGDTGTVWFDDVKVYKKAPAGSQSGYSTSFEDPDDATWLSGSTSYDAAESRTGQYSLKYTNGPANSSPSFDFNLTPGVGYYVSVWVKTDGVADGDGAKLALDAVDAGGNWIGGSYANPINPGDWTYFRIPLYTAPANGAKANLTLYTQGTTGTVWFDDLTLHEVKPKLIQTRLESPGYRGILSPGTDAEIRVRTEAATGADLSAYTIRASLLQEDQTVVEATYLDGPGGDAVFPSAKLAPGTYHVRVEAVLSGTDTAADSEEWTIRKLGSAAEMPESYVDNEGRFWRNGKLFLPIGIYADKIVRSELEELKNSPINTLLPYDLPSGEQLDLAAEYGKQVIFSLKDFFYGSAWAPEGINSDEDAVSKIGEFVNRFKDYPALLAWYLNDEAPNDDRLPSHYEAVKANDPNHPAYTVDFHLPSASVLAKTTDIFGLDVYPVKGLEEDPIGEPGELQKATTEAIGKKGQWAVVQAQNVGNYGQGGLRPPTEREMRNMAWQYITEGARGILFYSLFDMKNDASGLPYEELLGRVNRVAQEIADLQAFILSDRPADNVRIAEGDGDWLHWISRKVGDKDYIAMVNNSQEAQRAAIEVPEGMRLKVWNENTFLPISNNRFTGSYSPLDVQIYELSAKSGSGGGTSNPDPGSSSGTDSGPSTGTEAPNNPLADLEQELNGLRERLDGASASEQAAINAQAIEKIQAAADRIGQLDMTPYLPRSSGDETGIDTPALLARIDSIGEAFDRLRELLRGFSPEAILPARLSMTFEGSSDELQVKLEQAILERLLEKSVAQVTLDWQGVELLFAPSQLQGDVEIRIIRTSDDQQLAAPVYEIQLKVNGSVPTEFNPPITLGLPLPTGADLDKELLAMIEFAGGRTEIVGGKLSGEKMYAELSRLRSKYAVVENRVEFNDLDRVASWAGRAIQVAAAKGFMSGADNGRFAPESPITRAEWVALLAKGLELGDMDVERDMPVSDAPVTRAELAALAGRAVSLLTGRPVPSGENPPALLRFRDASRIPEEMTGAAALAVSLGIVNGVDANRLLPEGIATRAQAAVVLYRLMGIR
;
A
#
# COMPACT_ATOMS: atom_id res chain seq x y z
N MET A 1 24.28 27.57 -23.23
CA MET A 1 22.91 27.42 -22.65
C MET A 1 21.94 28.53 -23.08
N ILE A 2 22.29 29.82 -23.03
CA ILE A 2 21.38 30.93 -23.40
C ILE A 2 20.92 30.88 -24.87
N ARG A 3 21.80 30.48 -25.82
CA ARG A 3 21.40 30.23 -27.22
C ARG A 3 20.49 29.02 -27.39
N LEU A 4 20.62 27.98 -26.55
CA LEU A 4 19.74 26.80 -26.57
C LEU A 4 18.35 27.15 -26.02
N LYS A 5 18.26 27.96 -24.95
CA LYS A 5 16.98 28.45 -24.41
C LYS A 5 16.22 29.31 -25.43
N LYS A 6 16.90 30.22 -26.15
CA LYS A 6 16.25 31.03 -27.21
C LYS A 6 15.79 30.20 -28.41
N ILE A 7 16.55 29.17 -28.80
CA ILE A 7 16.15 28.25 -29.88
C ILE A 7 14.98 27.37 -29.44
N ALA A 8 15.00 26.85 -28.20
CA ALA A 8 13.89 26.09 -27.62
C ALA A 8 12.62 26.94 -27.45
N MET A 9 12.74 28.22 -27.07
CA MET A 9 11.63 29.17 -26.96
C MET A 9 10.96 29.46 -28.31
N ALA A 10 11.74 29.67 -29.37
CA ALA A 10 11.20 29.87 -30.72
C ALA A 10 10.59 28.59 -31.32
N PHE A 11 11.11 27.41 -30.95
CA PHE A 11 10.57 26.11 -31.33
C PHE A 11 9.24 25.80 -30.59
N LEU A 12 9.10 26.27 -29.34
CA LEU A 12 7.88 26.17 -28.51
C LEU A 12 6.68 26.84 -29.19
N ALA A 13 6.87 28.08 -29.64
CA ALA A 13 5.82 28.88 -30.30
C ALA A 13 5.40 28.30 -31.66
N LEU A 14 6.32 27.65 -32.37
CA LEU A 14 6.08 27.06 -33.69
C LEU A 14 5.33 25.71 -33.62
N ILE A 15 5.60 24.89 -32.58
CA ILE A 15 4.93 23.59 -32.34
C ILE A 15 3.46 23.78 -31.94
N LEU A 16 3.14 24.90 -31.29
CA LEU A 16 1.78 25.24 -30.86
C LEU A 16 0.79 25.52 -32.01
N VAL A 17 1.24 25.67 -33.26
CA VAL A 17 0.43 26.21 -34.37
C VAL A 17 0.16 25.22 -35.53
N LEU A 18 0.95 24.15 -35.72
CA LEU A 18 1.10 23.55 -37.07
C LEU A 18 0.54 22.14 -37.38
N GLN A 19 -0.28 21.49 -36.54
CA GLN A 19 -0.78 20.14 -36.87
C GLN A 19 -2.29 19.95 -36.65
N LEU A 20 -3.09 20.20 -37.71
CA LEU A 20 -4.51 19.88 -37.81
C LEU A 20 -4.83 19.42 -39.26
N ALA A 21 -4.86 18.12 -39.53
CA ALA A 21 -5.51 17.53 -40.72
C ALA A 21 -5.82 16.02 -40.51
N PRO A 22 -7.04 15.51 -40.79
CA PRO A 22 -7.49 14.17 -40.35
C PRO A 22 -7.42 13.07 -41.42
N ILE A 23 -7.25 11.81 -41.00
CA ILE A 23 -7.55 10.58 -41.76
C ILE A 23 -8.27 9.58 -40.81
N SER A 24 -9.34 8.95 -41.28
CA SER A 24 -10.35 8.19 -40.50
C SER A 24 -10.21 6.66 -40.65
N PHE A 25 -10.73 5.84 -39.71
CA PHE A 25 -11.63 4.65 -39.89
C PHE A 25 -11.91 3.91 -38.56
N LEU A 26 -13.14 3.99 -37.98
CA LEU A 26 -14.17 2.94 -37.67
C LEU A 26 -13.70 1.70 -36.87
N GLY A 27 -14.32 1.19 -35.79
CA GLY A 27 -15.58 1.33 -35.03
C GLY A 27 -15.62 0.09 -34.07
N GLY A 28 -16.13 0.03 -32.84
CA GLY A 28 -17.45 0.36 -32.31
C GLY A 28 -17.99 -0.82 -31.46
N ASP A 29 -18.30 -0.54 -30.19
CA ASP A 29 -19.36 -1.07 -29.29
C ASP A 29 -19.56 -2.59 -29.03
N SER A 30 -20.17 -3.08 -27.92
CA SER A 30 -20.21 -2.81 -26.48
C SER A 30 -21.24 -3.76 -25.80
N LEU A 31 -21.16 -3.94 -24.46
CA LEU A 31 -22.24 -4.21 -23.47
C LEU A 31 -22.71 -5.67 -23.12
N ARG A 32 -22.48 -6.11 -21.85
CA ARG A 32 -23.41 -6.09 -20.66
C ARG A 32 -23.78 -7.40 -19.90
N ILE A 33 -23.64 -7.31 -18.54
CA ILE A 33 -24.46 -7.81 -17.38
C ILE A 33 -24.28 -9.32 -17.01
N ALA A 34 -23.60 -9.70 -15.91
CA ALA A 34 -23.99 -9.79 -14.47
C ALA A 34 -25.14 -10.79 -14.16
N ALA A 35 -25.20 -11.60 -13.10
CA ALA A 35 -24.32 -12.03 -12.01
C ALA A 35 -24.88 -13.37 -11.44
N ALA A 36 -24.04 -14.16 -10.76
CA ALA A 36 -24.25 -15.56 -10.39
C ALA A 36 -24.80 -15.80 -8.96
N ALA A 37 -25.33 -17.01 -8.75
CA ALA A 37 -25.60 -17.64 -7.44
C ALA A 37 -25.02 -19.08 -7.47
N GLU A 38 -24.52 -19.54 -6.31
CA GLU A 38 -23.79 -20.80 -5.99
C GLU A 38 -23.88 -21.92 -7.07
N ALA A 39 -22.74 -22.24 -7.67
CA ALA A 39 -22.68 -23.05 -8.89
C ALA A 39 -22.28 -24.51 -8.66
N ASP A 40 -22.88 -25.39 -9.46
CA ASP A 40 -22.51 -26.79 -9.58
C ASP A 40 -21.05 -26.97 -10.04
N VAL A 41 -20.38 -28.01 -9.57
CA VAL A 41 -18.95 -28.28 -9.86
C VAL A 41 -18.82 -28.82 -11.28
N LEU A 42 -18.13 -28.12 -12.18
CA LEU A 42 -17.80 -28.62 -13.52
C LEU A 42 -16.76 -29.75 -13.42
N VAL A 43 -17.12 -30.97 -13.84
CA VAL A 43 -16.25 -32.17 -13.78
C VAL A 43 -15.73 -32.60 -15.14
N MET A 44 -16.32 -32.11 -16.23
CA MET A 44 -15.83 -32.31 -17.58
C MET A 44 -16.18 -31.07 -18.41
N GLU A 45 -15.21 -30.55 -19.14
CA GLU A 45 -15.41 -29.54 -20.18
C GLU A 45 -14.65 -30.00 -21.41
N GLU A 46 -15.34 -30.04 -22.54
CA GLU A 46 -14.77 -30.40 -23.83
C GLU A 46 -15.25 -29.38 -24.86
N SER A 47 -14.36 -28.43 -25.17
CA SER A 47 -14.54 -27.43 -26.24
C SER A 47 -13.96 -27.87 -27.58
N PHE A 48 -13.38 -29.08 -27.65
CA PHE A 48 -12.82 -29.65 -28.88
C PHE A 48 -11.67 -28.87 -29.57
N GLU A 49 -11.12 -27.85 -28.90
CA GLU A 49 -10.03 -27.01 -29.42
C GLU A 49 -8.66 -27.72 -29.57
N ASN A 50 -8.54 -28.94 -29.05
CA ASN A 50 -7.34 -29.76 -29.21
C ASN A 50 -7.61 -30.91 -30.20
N PRO A 51 -7.36 -30.72 -31.50
CA PRO A 51 -7.64 -31.75 -32.51
C PRO A 51 -6.72 -32.99 -32.40
N ALA A 52 -5.73 -32.99 -31.49
CA ALA A 52 -4.91 -34.15 -31.18
C ALA A 52 -5.55 -35.11 -30.16
N ASP A 53 -6.69 -34.76 -29.56
CA ASP A 53 -7.38 -35.62 -28.60
C ASP A 53 -8.27 -36.66 -29.29
N GLU A 54 -7.82 -37.91 -29.34
CA GLU A 54 -8.58 -38.96 -30.04
C GLU A 54 -9.72 -39.58 -29.20
N ARG A 55 -9.96 -39.13 -27.95
CA ARG A 55 -10.93 -39.77 -27.03
C ARG A 55 -12.37 -39.80 -27.55
N TRP A 56 -12.76 -38.81 -28.34
CA TRP A 56 -14.11 -38.66 -28.91
C TRP A 56 -14.25 -39.21 -30.33
N ILE A 57 -13.15 -39.66 -30.92
CA ILE A 57 -13.08 -39.99 -32.34
C ILE A 57 -13.53 -41.43 -32.59
N THR A 58 -14.40 -41.58 -33.58
CA THR A 58 -14.93 -42.84 -34.10
C THR A 58 -14.71 -42.88 -35.60
N GLU A 59 -15.01 -44.00 -36.26
CA GLU A 59 -14.93 -44.07 -37.74
C GLU A 59 -15.88 -43.07 -38.45
N SER A 60 -16.78 -42.42 -37.71
CA SER A 60 -17.78 -41.48 -38.22
C SER A 60 -17.76 -40.13 -37.50
N SER A 61 -16.75 -39.84 -36.67
CA SER A 61 -16.55 -38.54 -36.04
C SER A 61 -15.13 -38.01 -36.25
N GLY A 62 -15.00 -36.68 -36.21
CA GLY A 62 -13.74 -35.96 -36.44
C GLY A 62 -13.87 -34.51 -35.99
N TYR A 63 -12.74 -33.84 -35.80
CA TYR A 63 -12.71 -32.40 -35.56
C TYR A 63 -13.03 -31.64 -36.84
N ASP A 64 -13.81 -30.57 -36.74
CA ASP A 64 -14.18 -29.68 -37.87
C ASP A 64 -13.81 -28.24 -37.54
N ASP A 65 -13.09 -27.59 -38.45
CA ASP A 65 -12.55 -26.23 -38.32
C ASP A 65 -13.47 -25.17 -38.96
N GLY A 66 -14.53 -25.62 -39.65
CA GLY A 66 -15.43 -24.76 -40.42
C GLY A 66 -16.72 -24.38 -39.70
N GLU A 67 -17.10 -25.13 -38.67
CA GLU A 67 -18.35 -24.98 -37.92
C GLU A 67 -18.04 -25.20 -36.43
N ALA A 68 -17.85 -24.12 -35.67
CA ALA A 68 -17.65 -24.14 -34.23
C ALA A 68 -18.59 -23.13 -33.55
N TYR A 69 -19.06 -23.45 -32.36
CA TYR A 69 -19.84 -22.54 -31.54
C TYR A 69 -18.93 -21.59 -30.77
N THR A 70 -17.88 -22.12 -30.16
CA THR A 70 -16.79 -21.35 -29.55
C THR A 70 -15.45 -21.84 -30.09
N GLY A 71 -14.42 -20.99 -30.06
CA GLY A 71 -13.10 -21.36 -30.56
C GLY A 71 -13.04 -21.58 -32.08
N ASN A 72 -12.15 -22.46 -32.51
CA ASN A 72 -11.87 -22.76 -33.92
C ASN A 72 -12.27 -24.18 -34.34
N HIS A 73 -12.63 -25.07 -33.41
CA HIS A 73 -12.89 -26.48 -33.67
C HIS A 73 -14.16 -26.96 -32.98
N SER A 74 -14.91 -27.87 -33.61
CA SER A 74 -15.96 -28.64 -32.94
C SER A 74 -15.88 -30.12 -33.27
N LEU A 75 -16.62 -30.96 -32.55
CA LEU A 75 -16.73 -32.38 -32.89
C LEU A 75 -17.84 -32.60 -33.91
N LYS A 76 -17.47 -32.90 -35.15
CA LYS A 76 -18.39 -33.34 -36.19
C LYS A 76 -18.61 -34.85 -36.11
N TYR A 77 -19.87 -35.27 -36.09
CA TYR A 77 -20.31 -36.65 -36.18
C TYR A 77 -21.25 -36.81 -37.38
N GLU A 78 -20.82 -37.56 -38.39
CA GLU A 78 -21.54 -37.73 -39.66
C GLU A 78 -21.90 -39.19 -39.88
N ARG A 79 -23.21 -39.47 -39.98
CA ARG A 79 -23.70 -40.83 -40.26
C ARG A 79 -24.43 -40.91 -41.59
N SER A 80 -23.82 -41.61 -42.54
CA SER A 80 -24.36 -41.86 -43.88
C SER A 80 -25.06 -43.21 -44.04
N ASP A 81 -24.76 -44.20 -43.19
CA ASP A 81 -25.43 -45.50 -43.14
C ASP A 81 -26.28 -45.64 -41.86
N ALA A 82 -27.60 -45.76 -42.02
CA ALA A 82 -28.55 -45.94 -40.94
C ALA A 82 -28.32 -47.23 -40.11
N ALA A 83 -27.62 -48.23 -40.67
CA ALA A 83 -27.27 -49.47 -39.98
C ALA A 83 -26.03 -49.33 -39.07
N TYR A 84 -25.21 -48.30 -39.27
CA TYR A 84 -24.03 -48.05 -38.45
C TYR A 84 -24.40 -47.29 -37.17
N TYR A 85 -24.21 -47.90 -35.99
CA TYR A 85 -24.63 -47.31 -34.72
C TYR A 85 -23.49 -47.29 -33.69
N LYS A 86 -22.41 -46.58 -34.03
CA LYS A 86 -21.36 -46.17 -33.08
C LYS A 86 -21.34 -44.65 -33.01
N TYR A 87 -21.06 -44.10 -31.84
CA TYR A 87 -21.15 -42.68 -31.56
C TYR A 87 -20.00 -42.22 -30.64
N PRO A 88 -19.64 -40.93 -30.66
CA PRO A 88 -18.64 -40.37 -29.75
C PRO A 88 -19.04 -40.57 -28.29
N GLN A 89 -18.09 -41.07 -27.50
CA GLN A 89 -18.32 -41.33 -26.09
C GLN A 89 -17.00 -41.31 -25.32
N VAL A 90 -17.01 -40.78 -24.10
CA VAL A 90 -15.84 -40.79 -23.21
C VAL A 90 -16.24 -41.25 -21.82
N SER A 91 -15.35 -41.96 -21.14
CA SER A 91 -15.56 -42.32 -19.72
C SER A 91 -15.06 -41.19 -18.83
N LEU A 92 -15.85 -40.90 -17.80
CA LEU A 92 -15.61 -39.86 -16.80
C LEU A 92 -15.36 -40.51 -15.43
N ALA A 93 -14.43 -39.94 -14.66
CA ALA A 93 -14.25 -40.30 -13.26
C ALA A 93 -15.50 -39.90 -12.46
N MET A 94 -15.99 -40.79 -11.59
CA MET A 94 -17.25 -40.59 -10.88
C MET A 94 -17.19 -41.18 -9.48
N GLU A 95 -18.06 -40.68 -8.62
CA GLU A 95 -18.31 -41.21 -7.29
C GLU A 95 -19.71 -41.84 -7.28
N PRO A 96 -19.85 -43.13 -6.93
CA PRO A 96 -21.16 -43.75 -6.81
C PRO A 96 -22.05 -42.98 -5.82
N GLY A 97 -23.34 -42.83 -6.13
CA GLY A 97 -24.30 -42.08 -5.31
C GLY A 97 -24.37 -40.57 -5.59
N GLU A 98 -23.40 -40.00 -6.31
CA GLU A 98 -23.39 -38.56 -6.62
C GLU A 98 -24.27 -38.18 -7.81
N THR A 99 -24.71 -36.92 -7.85
CA THR A 99 -25.65 -36.41 -8.86
C THR A 99 -24.94 -35.50 -9.87
N TYR A 100 -25.15 -35.76 -11.16
CA TYR A 100 -24.53 -35.02 -12.26
C TYR A 100 -25.58 -34.48 -13.23
N TYR A 101 -25.25 -33.47 -14.02
CA TYR A 101 -26.00 -33.12 -15.23
C TYR A 101 -25.04 -32.64 -16.31
N ALA A 102 -25.52 -32.51 -17.54
CA ALA A 102 -24.67 -32.14 -18.66
C ALA A 102 -25.32 -31.08 -19.56
N THR A 103 -24.51 -30.33 -20.28
CA THR A 103 -24.92 -29.44 -21.36
C THR A 103 -24.06 -29.68 -22.59
N VAL A 104 -24.60 -29.44 -23.76
CA VAL A 104 -23.86 -29.45 -25.02
C VAL A 104 -24.47 -28.45 -25.99
N MET A 105 -23.65 -27.74 -26.74
CA MET A 105 -24.09 -27.00 -27.91
C MET A 105 -24.11 -27.94 -29.10
N LEU A 106 -25.22 -27.99 -29.83
CA LEU A 106 -25.29 -28.84 -31.03
C LEU A 106 -25.96 -28.14 -32.20
N LYS A 107 -25.50 -28.47 -33.39
CA LYS A 107 -26.05 -28.06 -34.69
C LYS A 107 -26.20 -29.29 -35.57
N THR A 108 -27.21 -29.32 -36.44
CA THR A 108 -27.45 -30.46 -37.33
C THR A 108 -27.66 -30.02 -38.77
N GLU A 109 -27.29 -30.90 -39.70
CA GLU A 109 -27.55 -30.74 -41.12
C GLU A 109 -28.02 -32.08 -41.71
N ASN A 110 -29.06 -32.03 -42.55
CA ASN A 110 -29.62 -33.19 -43.25
C ASN A 110 -30.06 -34.35 -42.33
N VAL A 111 -30.33 -34.05 -41.06
CA VAL A 111 -30.93 -34.98 -40.11
C VAL A 111 -32.46 -34.96 -40.28
N GLY A 112 -33.08 -36.14 -40.42
CA GLY A 112 -34.54 -36.31 -40.52
C GLY A 112 -35.29 -36.01 -39.21
N ALA A 113 -36.41 -36.69 -38.92
CA ALA A 113 -37.11 -36.59 -37.62
C ALA A 113 -36.31 -37.17 -36.42
N GLY A 114 -35.00 -37.35 -36.61
CA GLY A 114 -34.04 -37.95 -35.72
C GLY A 114 -33.48 -36.99 -34.70
N LYS A 115 -33.53 -37.40 -33.45
CA LYS A 115 -33.25 -36.59 -32.26
C LYS A 115 -31.77 -36.72 -31.88
N ALA A 116 -30.89 -35.79 -32.26
CA ALA A 116 -29.52 -35.70 -31.74
C ALA A 116 -29.55 -35.37 -30.25
N ARG A 117 -28.77 -36.06 -29.43
CA ARG A 117 -28.92 -36.00 -27.96
C ARG A 117 -27.59 -36.24 -27.24
N ILE A 118 -27.52 -35.84 -25.98
CA ILE A 118 -26.46 -36.23 -25.04
C ILE A 118 -27.04 -37.22 -24.02
N ALA A 119 -26.20 -38.10 -23.50
CA ALA A 119 -26.54 -38.98 -22.38
C ALA A 119 -25.40 -39.09 -21.36
N LEU A 120 -25.80 -39.36 -20.12
CA LEU A 120 -24.92 -39.85 -19.05
C LEU A 120 -25.33 -41.29 -18.73
N GLU A 121 -24.41 -42.23 -18.84
CA GLU A 121 -24.68 -43.68 -18.74
C GLU A 121 -23.71 -44.34 -17.76
N ALA A 122 -24.24 -45.01 -16.74
CA ALA A 122 -23.47 -45.69 -15.72
C ALA A 122 -23.30 -47.18 -16.04
N TYR A 123 -22.09 -47.69 -15.83
CA TYR A 123 -21.73 -49.08 -16.06
C TYR A 123 -20.86 -49.63 -14.91
N ASP A 124 -20.91 -50.93 -14.69
CA ASP A 124 -19.89 -51.68 -13.93
C ASP A 124 -19.24 -52.70 -14.86
N GLY A 125 -17.98 -52.46 -15.25
CA GLY A 125 -17.40 -53.12 -16.42
C GLY A 125 -18.22 -52.85 -17.70
N ASP A 126 -18.76 -53.92 -18.28
CA ASP A 126 -19.65 -53.91 -19.44
C ASP A 126 -21.15 -53.96 -19.07
N ASP A 127 -21.48 -54.15 -17.78
CA ASP A 127 -22.87 -54.25 -17.31
C ASP A 127 -23.49 -52.86 -17.17
N TRP A 128 -24.58 -52.60 -17.92
CA TRP A 128 -25.32 -51.34 -17.87
C TRP A 128 -26.10 -51.21 -16.54
N LYS A 129 -25.87 -50.11 -15.81
CA LYS A 129 -26.49 -49.82 -14.51
C LYS A 129 -27.60 -48.79 -14.58
N GLY A 130 -27.62 -47.98 -15.63
CA GLY A 130 -28.63 -46.94 -15.84
C GLY A 130 -28.10 -45.83 -16.72
N GLY A 131 -28.99 -44.92 -17.12
CA GLY A 131 -28.56 -43.72 -17.82
C GLY A 131 -29.68 -42.70 -17.96
N GLN A 132 -29.29 -41.45 -18.18
CA GLN A 132 -30.19 -40.34 -18.44
C GLN A 132 -29.91 -39.78 -19.83
N TYR A 133 -30.98 -39.50 -20.58
CA TYR A 133 -30.92 -39.06 -21.97
C TYR A 133 -31.74 -37.79 -22.16
N THR A 134 -31.30 -36.88 -23.02
CA THR A 134 -32.16 -35.76 -23.44
C THR A 134 -33.21 -36.20 -24.44
N ASP A 135 -34.33 -35.48 -24.46
CA ASP A 135 -35.15 -35.39 -25.66
C ASP A 135 -34.29 -34.79 -26.77
N GLY A 136 -33.91 -35.59 -27.77
CA GLY A 136 -33.02 -35.05 -28.79
C GLY A 136 -33.70 -34.09 -29.77
N LEU A 137 -32.87 -33.37 -30.49
CA LEU A 137 -33.23 -32.24 -31.35
C LEU A 137 -32.54 -32.38 -32.72
N ALA A 138 -33.03 -31.64 -33.71
CA ALA A 138 -32.38 -31.48 -35.01
C ALA A 138 -32.39 -30.00 -35.42
N PRO A 139 -31.70 -29.13 -34.67
CA PRO A 139 -31.69 -27.71 -34.95
C PRO A 139 -30.80 -27.40 -36.15
N ALA A 140 -31.25 -26.46 -36.99
CA ALA A 140 -30.47 -25.97 -38.13
C ALA A 140 -29.33 -25.02 -37.72
N ASP A 141 -29.36 -24.53 -36.48
CA ASP A 141 -28.39 -23.60 -35.91
C ASP A 141 -27.98 -24.06 -34.50
N TRP A 142 -26.87 -23.54 -33.98
CA TRP A 142 -26.31 -23.93 -32.68
C TRP A 142 -27.34 -23.75 -31.56
N THR A 143 -27.69 -24.85 -30.89
CA THR A 143 -28.68 -24.89 -29.84
C THR A 143 -28.13 -25.58 -28.60
N LEU A 144 -28.28 -24.93 -27.45
CA LEU A 144 -27.93 -25.51 -26.16
C LEU A 144 -28.92 -26.61 -25.80
N LEU A 145 -28.40 -27.80 -25.50
CA LEU A 145 -29.15 -28.93 -25.02
C LEU A 145 -28.68 -29.30 -23.60
N LYS A 146 -29.58 -29.22 -22.62
CA LYS A 146 -29.30 -29.56 -21.22
C LYS A 146 -29.91 -30.92 -20.85
N LEU A 147 -29.07 -31.83 -20.39
CA LEU A 147 -29.46 -33.08 -19.77
C LEU A 147 -29.97 -32.83 -18.34
N PRO A 148 -31.13 -33.38 -17.94
CA PRO A 148 -31.56 -33.32 -16.54
C PRO A 148 -30.58 -34.06 -15.63
N THR A 149 -30.71 -33.84 -14.32
CA THR A 149 -29.83 -34.47 -13.33
C THR A 149 -29.95 -36.00 -13.33
N TYR A 150 -28.82 -36.68 -13.15
CA TYR A 150 -28.67 -38.12 -13.07
C TYR A 150 -27.82 -38.50 -11.86
N THR A 151 -28.41 -39.25 -10.94
CA THR A 151 -27.71 -39.81 -9.78
C THR A 151 -27.11 -41.16 -10.16
N VAL A 152 -25.80 -41.30 -10.01
CA VAL A 152 -25.08 -42.51 -10.43
C VAL A 152 -25.38 -43.65 -9.44
N PRO A 153 -25.77 -44.85 -9.91
CA PRO A 153 -26.00 -46.00 -9.03
C PRO A 153 -24.78 -46.34 -8.17
N GLU A 154 -25.02 -46.71 -6.92
CA GLU A 154 -24.00 -47.10 -5.92
C GLU A 154 -23.10 -48.26 -6.38
N ASP A 155 -23.60 -49.11 -7.28
CA ASP A 155 -22.90 -50.27 -7.81
C ASP A 155 -22.30 -50.05 -9.20
N ALA A 156 -22.21 -48.80 -9.66
CA ALA A 156 -21.53 -48.46 -10.90
C ALA A 156 -20.01 -48.32 -10.69
N GLY A 157 -19.23 -48.75 -11.67
CA GLY A 157 -17.77 -48.62 -11.70
C GLY A 157 -17.26 -47.50 -12.63
N ARG A 158 -18.11 -46.97 -13.53
CA ARG A 158 -17.79 -45.83 -14.41
C ARG A 158 -19.05 -45.08 -14.85
N LEU A 159 -18.89 -43.78 -15.12
CA LEU A 159 -19.88 -42.93 -15.78
C LEU A 159 -19.38 -42.60 -17.19
N GLN A 160 -20.28 -42.61 -18.16
CA GLN A 160 -19.95 -42.39 -19.57
C GLN A 160 -20.79 -41.25 -20.14
N VAL A 161 -20.14 -40.34 -20.88
CA VAL A 161 -20.81 -39.28 -21.64
C VAL A 161 -20.89 -39.72 -23.08
N SER A 162 -22.09 -39.72 -23.66
CA SER A 162 -22.33 -40.25 -25.00
C SER A 162 -23.11 -39.23 -25.85
N LEU A 163 -22.62 -38.96 -27.06
CA LEU A 163 -23.20 -37.98 -28.00
C LEU A 163 -23.83 -38.70 -29.19
N TYR A 164 -25.16 -38.71 -29.24
CA TYR A 164 -25.91 -39.59 -30.12
C TYR A 164 -26.53 -38.87 -31.32
N LEU A 165 -26.63 -39.62 -32.42
CA LEU A 165 -27.69 -39.50 -33.41
C LEU A 165 -28.59 -40.74 -33.32
N SER A 166 -29.89 -40.54 -33.13
CA SER A 166 -30.90 -41.60 -32.87
C SER A 166 -30.83 -42.79 -33.84
N GLN A 167 -30.97 -44.02 -33.37
CA GLN A 167 -30.76 -45.22 -34.21
C GLN A 167 -31.69 -45.24 -35.44
N GLY A 168 -31.11 -45.43 -36.63
CA GLY A 168 -31.84 -45.45 -37.90
C GLY A 168 -31.88 -44.12 -38.68
N ASP A 169 -31.45 -43.01 -38.08
CA ASP A 169 -31.36 -41.72 -38.76
C ASP A 169 -30.04 -41.54 -39.54
N THR A 170 -29.98 -40.64 -40.49
CA THR A 170 -28.74 -40.24 -41.17
C THR A 170 -28.62 -38.73 -41.16
N GLY A 171 -27.41 -38.20 -41.28
CA GLY A 171 -27.12 -36.77 -41.31
C GLY A 171 -25.88 -36.42 -40.52
N THR A 172 -25.64 -35.12 -40.39
CA THR A 172 -24.47 -34.55 -39.73
C THR A 172 -24.89 -33.82 -38.46
N VAL A 173 -24.14 -34.03 -37.39
CA VAL A 173 -24.28 -33.30 -36.14
C VAL A 173 -22.92 -32.73 -35.75
N TRP A 174 -22.87 -31.48 -35.36
CA TRP A 174 -21.72 -30.89 -34.68
C TRP A 174 -22.05 -30.74 -33.21
N PHE A 175 -21.12 -31.10 -32.35
CA PHE A 175 -21.19 -30.92 -30.91
C PHE A 175 -20.04 -30.03 -30.48
N ASP A 176 -20.34 -29.10 -29.60
CA ASP A 176 -19.37 -28.16 -29.06
C ASP A 176 -19.71 -27.81 -27.61
N ASP A 177 -18.73 -27.33 -26.84
CA ASP A 177 -18.85 -26.98 -25.43
C ASP A 177 -19.62 -28.02 -24.61
N VAL A 178 -19.18 -29.29 -24.67
CA VAL A 178 -19.76 -30.35 -23.83
C VAL A 178 -19.29 -30.13 -22.40
N LYS A 179 -20.23 -29.86 -21.50
CA LYS A 179 -19.94 -29.65 -20.08
C LYS A 179 -20.72 -30.65 -19.24
N VAL A 180 -20.07 -31.26 -18.27
CA VAL A 180 -20.71 -32.12 -17.26
C VAL A 180 -20.41 -31.54 -15.91
N TYR A 181 -21.45 -31.36 -15.12
CA TYR A 181 -21.39 -30.80 -13.77
C TYR A 181 -21.72 -31.91 -12.77
N LYS A 182 -20.87 -32.10 -11.76
CA LYS A 182 -21.28 -32.69 -10.48
C LYS A 182 -22.10 -31.63 -9.78
N LYS A 183 -23.37 -31.92 -9.56
CA LYS A 183 -24.21 -31.08 -8.72
C LYS A 183 -23.55 -31.02 -7.36
N ALA A 184 -23.34 -29.82 -6.82
CA ALA A 184 -22.80 -29.70 -5.47
C ALA A 184 -23.63 -30.62 -4.55
N PRO A 185 -23.00 -31.43 -3.67
CA PRO A 185 -23.76 -32.25 -2.75
C PRO A 185 -24.74 -31.30 -2.07
N ALA A 186 -26.03 -31.62 -2.10
CA ALA A 186 -27.00 -30.88 -1.31
C ALA A 186 -26.45 -30.97 0.11
N GLY A 187 -25.86 -29.85 0.60
CA GLY A 187 -25.18 -29.81 1.89
C GLY A 187 -26.10 -30.49 2.87
N SER A 188 -25.66 -31.63 3.41
CA SER A 188 -26.46 -32.64 4.09
C SER A 188 -27.87 -32.17 4.44
N GLN A 189 -28.85 -32.39 3.56
CA GLN A 189 -30.24 -32.30 4.01
C GLN A 189 -30.61 -33.62 4.71
N SER A 190 -29.96 -33.87 5.84
CA SER A 190 -30.65 -34.32 7.05
C SER A 190 -31.26 -33.10 7.74
N GLY A 191 -31.95 -32.27 6.96
CA GLY A 191 -32.62 -31.07 7.41
C GLY A 191 -34.04 -31.09 6.87
N TYR A 192 -35.00 -30.74 7.70
CA TYR A 192 -36.38 -30.57 7.29
C TYR A 192 -36.54 -29.20 6.62
N SER A 193 -37.01 -29.14 5.38
CA SER A 193 -37.37 -27.88 4.72
C SER A 193 -38.77 -27.93 4.13
N THR A 194 -39.49 -26.82 4.18
CA THR A 194 -40.79 -26.66 3.53
C THR A 194 -40.97 -25.22 3.06
N SER A 195 -41.38 -25.06 1.80
CA SER A 195 -41.86 -23.79 1.24
C SER A 195 -43.39 -23.67 1.34
N PHE A 196 -44.05 -24.59 2.07
CA PHE A 196 -45.50 -24.57 2.31
C PHE A 196 -46.39 -24.65 1.05
N GLU A 197 -45.82 -25.11 -0.07
CA GLU A 197 -46.49 -25.21 -1.38
C GLU A 197 -47.46 -26.38 -1.52
N ASP A 198 -47.43 -27.33 -0.60
CA ASP A 198 -48.37 -28.44 -0.55
C ASP A 198 -49.52 -28.10 0.42
N PRO A 199 -50.69 -27.62 -0.08
CA PRO A 199 -51.80 -27.27 0.78
C PRO A 199 -52.44 -28.48 1.48
N ASP A 200 -52.08 -29.71 1.10
CA ASP A 200 -52.53 -30.95 1.72
C ASP A 200 -51.58 -31.43 2.84
N ASP A 201 -50.44 -30.76 3.08
CA ASP A 201 -49.52 -31.08 4.16
C ASP A 201 -50.13 -30.76 5.55
N ALA A 202 -50.56 -31.79 6.27
CA ALA A 202 -51.17 -31.63 7.59
C ALA A 202 -50.16 -31.31 8.71
N THR A 203 -48.85 -31.35 8.45
CA THR A 203 -47.79 -31.20 9.47
C THR A 203 -47.86 -29.87 10.19
N TRP A 204 -48.10 -28.79 9.44
CA TRP A 204 -48.13 -27.42 9.97
C TRP A 204 -49.53 -26.87 10.19
N LEU A 205 -50.56 -27.69 10.00
CA LEU A 205 -51.95 -27.31 10.22
C LEU A 205 -52.36 -27.53 11.68
N SER A 206 -53.06 -26.55 12.22
CA SER A 206 -53.51 -26.52 13.61
C SER A 206 -54.83 -25.74 13.70
N GLY A 207 -55.39 -25.62 14.91
CA GLY A 207 -56.53 -24.73 15.14
C GLY A 207 -56.24 -23.23 14.89
N SER A 208 -54.96 -22.87 14.69
CA SER A 208 -54.49 -21.50 14.48
C SER A 208 -53.83 -21.26 13.12
N THR A 209 -53.66 -22.29 12.27
CA THR A 209 -52.90 -22.18 11.01
C THR A 209 -53.64 -22.70 9.79
N SER A 210 -53.32 -22.12 8.63
CA SER A 210 -53.86 -22.47 7.32
C SER A 210 -52.88 -22.09 6.21
N TYR A 211 -52.87 -22.80 5.09
CA TYR A 211 -52.15 -22.35 3.89
C TYR A 211 -52.87 -21.17 3.22
N ASP A 212 -52.13 -20.14 2.83
CA ASP A 212 -52.66 -18.91 2.23
C ASP A 212 -52.02 -18.68 0.86
N ALA A 213 -52.84 -18.62 -0.18
CA ALA A 213 -52.39 -18.38 -1.55
C ALA A 213 -52.37 -16.89 -1.95
N ALA A 214 -52.89 -16.01 -1.08
CA ALA A 214 -52.97 -14.58 -1.37
C ALA A 214 -51.68 -13.84 -0.99
N GLU A 215 -50.86 -14.44 -0.11
CA GLU A 215 -49.65 -13.83 0.42
C GLU A 215 -48.60 -14.94 0.57
N SER A 216 -47.63 -14.97 -0.33
CA SER A 216 -46.47 -15.87 -0.31
C SER A 216 -45.21 -15.08 -0.67
N ARG A 217 -44.06 -15.53 -0.20
CA ARG A 217 -42.77 -14.96 -0.55
C ARG A 217 -42.24 -15.63 -1.82
N THR A 218 -42.25 -16.96 -1.85
CA THR A 218 -41.94 -17.75 -3.04
C THR A 218 -43.06 -18.73 -3.31
N GLY A 219 -43.15 -19.23 -4.54
CA GLY A 219 -44.24 -20.12 -4.94
C GLY A 219 -45.64 -19.51 -4.79
N GLN A 220 -46.64 -20.36 -4.56
CA GLN A 220 -48.06 -20.05 -4.52
C GLN A 220 -48.66 -19.98 -3.13
N TYR A 221 -48.05 -20.59 -2.09
CA TYR A 221 -48.66 -20.72 -0.77
C TYR A 221 -47.67 -20.38 0.34
N SER A 222 -48.14 -19.76 1.42
CA SER A 222 -47.40 -19.66 2.68
C SER A 222 -48.21 -20.19 3.86
N LEU A 223 -47.57 -20.45 4.99
CA LEU A 223 -48.26 -20.82 6.21
C LEU A 223 -48.74 -19.58 6.95
N LYS A 224 -50.05 -19.33 6.90
CA LYS A 224 -50.70 -18.29 7.68
C LYS A 224 -51.02 -18.77 9.08
N TYR A 225 -50.71 -17.94 10.06
CA TYR A 225 -51.11 -18.07 11.45
C TYR A 225 -52.09 -16.94 11.82
N THR A 226 -53.25 -17.32 12.32
CA THR A 226 -54.28 -16.40 12.83
C THR A 226 -54.76 -16.89 14.19
N ASN A 227 -54.90 -15.96 15.16
CA ASN A 227 -55.39 -16.18 16.52
C ASN A 227 -56.30 -17.42 16.69
N GLY A 228 -55.74 -18.50 17.23
CA GLY A 228 -56.49 -19.67 17.70
C GLY A 228 -56.47 -19.80 19.23
N PRO A 229 -57.25 -20.73 19.81
CA PRO A 229 -57.28 -20.96 21.25
C PRO A 229 -55.88 -21.29 21.80
N ALA A 230 -55.60 -20.88 23.04
CA ALA A 230 -54.33 -21.20 23.70
C ALA A 230 -54.04 -22.71 23.59
N ASN A 231 -52.89 -23.06 23.00
CA ASN A 231 -52.31 -24.42 22.82
C ASN A 231 -52.48 -25.12 21.46
N SER A 232 -52.71 -24.42 20.34
CA SER A 232 -52.62 -25.03 19.00
C SER A 232 -51.52 -24.42 18.13
N SER A 233 -50.27 -24.44 18.61
CA SER A 233 -49.11 -24.10 17.78
C SER A 233 -48.71 -25.31 16.95
N PRO A 234 -48.50 -25.18 15.63
CA PRO A 234 -47.97 -26.29 14.84
C PRO A 234 -46.53 -26.59 15.26
N SER A 235 -46.18 -27.87 15.27
CA SER A 235 -44.86 -28.32 15.67
C SER A 235 -44.41 -29.56 14.91
N PHE A 236 -43.10 -29.69 14.75
CA PHE A 236 -42.45 -30.78 14.03
C PHE A 236 -41.37 -31.41 14.92
N ASP A 237 -41.41 -32.74 15.08
CA ASP A 237 -40.41 -33.50 15.86
C ASP A 237 -39.32 -34.06 14.95
N PHE A 238 -38.06 -34.00 15.43
CA PHE A 238 -36.92 -34.64 14.77
C PHE A 238 -35.95 -35.26 15.79
N ASN A 239 -35.13 -36.20 15.34
CA ASN A 239 -34.11 -36.83 16.19
C ASN A 239 -32.89 -35.94 16.27
N LEU A 240 -32.27 -35.89 17.45
CA LEU A 240 -31.00 -35.21 17.66
C LEU A 240 -29.85 -36.21 17.57
N THR A 241 -28.76 -35.77 16.95
CA THR A 241 -27.48 -36.47 17.01
C THR A 241 -26.60 -35.78 18.07
N PRO A 242 -26.19 -36.47 19.15
CA PRO A 242 -25.30 -35.88 20.15
C PRO A 242 -24.05 -35.25 19.52
N GLY A 243 -23.74 -34.01 19.92
CA GLY A 243 -22.62 -33.21 19.40
C GLY A 243 -22.92 -32.41 18.12
N VAL A 244 -24.08 -32.62 17.47
CA VAL A 244 -24.49 -31.85 16.28
C VAL A 244 -25.28 -30.60 16.71
N GLY A 245 -25.06 -29.51 15.99
CA GLY A 245 -25.72 -28.22 16.14
C GLY A 245 -26.93 -28.09 15.21
N TYR A 246 -27.96 -27.39 15.65
CA TYR A 246 -29.23 -27.24 14.98
C TYR A 246 -29.70 -25.78 15.02
N TYR A 247 -29.96 -25.17 13.87
CA TYR A 247 -30.68 -23.89 13.82
C TYR A 247 -31.80 -23.95 12.78
N VAL A 248 -32.81 -23.12 12.95
CA VAL A 248 -33.97 -23.04 12.05
C VAL A 248 -34.07 -21.63 11.52
N SER A 249 -34.30 -21.54 10.21
CA SER A 249 -34.60 -20.29 9.50
C SER A 249 -35.97 -20.35 8.84
N VAL A 250 -36.65 -19.21 8.73
CA VAL A 250 -37.93 -19.06 8.04
C VAL A 250 -38.10 -17.59 7.64
N TRP A 251 -38.83 -17.31 6.58
CA TRP A 251 -39.27 -15.96 6.24
C TRP A 251 -40.58 -15.63 6.93
N VAL A 252 -40.68 -14.41 7.44
CA VAL A 252 -41.83 -13.97 8.23
C VAL A 252 -42.39 -12.67 7.68
N LYS A 253 -43.71 -12.60 7.57
CA LYS A 253 -44.46 -11.35 7.36
C LYS A 253 -45.51 -11.19 8.45
N THR A 254 -45.80 -9.96 8.82
CA THR A 254 -46.79 -9.64 9.86
C THR A 254 -47.72 -8.53 9.41
N ASP A 255 -48.99 -8.61 9.82
CA ASP A 255 -49.99 -7.56 9.61
C ASP A 255 -50.85 -7.38 10.85
N GLY A 256 -51.04 -6.13 11.28
CA GLY A 256 -51.84 -5.79 12.47
C GLY A 256 -51.30 -6.30 13.81
N VAL A 257 -50.00 -6.64 13.90
CA VAL A 257 -49.34 -7.10 15.14
C VAL A 257 -48.81 -5.90 15.94
N ALA A 258 -48.93 -5.92 17.28
CA ALA A 258 -48.48 -4.84 18.15
C ALA A 258 -46.96 -4.86 18.44
N ASP A 259 -46.40 -3.75 18.90
CA ASP A 259 -44.97 -3.67 19.28
C ASP A 259 -44.68 -4.55 20.51
N GLY A 260 -43.67 -5.42 20.41
CA GLY A 260 -43.31 -6.42 21.43
C GLY A 260 -44.05 -7.76 21.29
N ASP A 261 -45.07 -7.79 20.43
CA ASP A 261 -45.74 -9.00 19.94
C ASP A 261 -45.16 -9.38 18.57
N GLY A 262 -45.31 -10.62 18.13
CA GLY A 262 -44.66 -11.04 16.89
C GLY A 262 -44.58 -12.53 16.65
N ALA A 263 -44.02 -12.88 15.49
CA ALA A 263 -43.69 -14.25 15.14
C ALA A 263 -42.57 -14.79 16.05
N LYS A 264 -42.68 -16.07 16.42
CA LYS A 264 -41.70 -16.79 17.24
C LYS A 264 -41.43 -18.18 16.70
N LEU A 265 -40.18 -18.60 16.94
CA LEU A 265 -39.69 -19.95 16.74
C LEU A 265 -39.13 -20.47 18.06
N ALA A 266 -39.43 -21.73 18.38
CA ALA A 266 -38.85 -22.44 19.52
C ALA A 266 -38.38 -23.83 19.09
N LEU A 267 -37.21 -24.23 19.60
CA LEU A 267 -36.68 -25.58 19.51
C LEU A 267 -36.51 -26.09 20.94
N ASP A 268 -37.27 -27.11 21.33
CA ASP A 268 -37.23 -27.74 22.66
C ASP A 268 -36.67 -29.17 22.55
N ALA A 269 -35.60 -29.47 23.28
CA ALA A 269 -34.92 -30.76 23.23
C ALA A 269 -35.23 -31.64 24.45
N VAL A 270 -35.28 -32.96 24.22
CA VAL A 270 -35.52 -33.99 25.24
C VAL A 270 -34.51 -35.14 25.16
N ASP A 271 -34.31 -35.80 26.30
CA ASP A 271 -33.55 -37.06 26.39
C ASP A 271 -34.36 -38.27 25.90
N ALA A 272 -33.73 -39.45 25.88
CA ALA A 272 -34.39 -40.70 25.48
C ALA A 272 -35.58 -41.11 26.37
N GLY A 273 -35.66 -40.57 27.59
CA GLY A 273 -36.77 -40.75 28.52
C GLY A 273 -37.90 -39.72 28.36
N GLY A 274 -37.73 -38.74 27.47
CA GLY A 274 -38.68 -37.65 27.23
C GLY A 274 -38.57 -36.50 28.23
N ASN A 275 -37.51 -36.42 29.04
CA ASN A 275 -37.29 -35.29 29.93
C ASN A 275 -36.70 -34.12 29.15
N TRP A 276 -37.14 -32.90 29.43
CA TRP A 276 -36.58 -31.68 28.83
C TRP A 276 -35.13 -31.47 29.27
N ILE A 277 -34.25 -31.18 28.31
CA ILE A 277 -32.81 -31.00 28.52
C ILE A 277 -32.27 -29.66 28.03
N GLY A 278 -33.12 -28.81 27.46
CA GLY A 278 -32.75 -27.47 26.97
C GLY A 278 -33.48 -27.11 25.68
N GLY A 279 -33.17 -25.93 25.13
CA GLY A 279 -33.77 -25.46 23.88
C GLY A 279 -33.13 -24.17 23.36
N SER A 280 -33.51 -23.76 22.16
CA SER A 280 -33.12 -22.49 21.53
C SER A 280 -34.35 -21.72 21.06
N TYR A 281 -34.34 -20.39 21.31
CA TYR A 281 -35.49 -19.53 21.14
C TYR A 281 -35.06 -18.17 20.57
N ALA A 282 -35.90 -17.56 19.76
CA ALA A 282 -35.72 -16.18 19.28
C ALA A 282 -36.70 -15.20 19.96
N ASN A 283 -36.28 -13.93 20.07
CA ASN A 283 -37.17 -12.84 20.45
C ASN A 283 -38.25 -12.63 19.39
N PRO A 284 -39.48 -12.21 19.75
CA PRO A 284 -40.55 -12.03 18.79
C PRO A 284 -40.21 -10.93 17.79
N ILE A 285 -40.54 -11.13 16.51
CA ILE A 285 -40.35 -10.12 15.45
C ILE A 285 -41.67 -9.70 14.81
N ASN A 286 -41.75 -8.43 14.42
CA ASN A 286 -42.91 -7.84 13.74
C ASN A 286 -42.44 -6.97 12.55
N PRO A 287 -41.96 -7.60 11.46
CA PRO A 287 -41.29 -6.89 10.37
C PRO A 287 -42.22 -6.09 9.44
N GLY A 288 -43.53 -6.35 9.44
CA GLY A 288 -44.49 -5.72 8.52
C GLY A 288 -44.43 -6.23 7.08
N ASP A 289 -43.26 -6.63 6.59
CA ASP A 289 -43.07 -7.29 5.30
C ASP A 289 -42.09 -8.47 5.41
N TRP A 290 -42.02 -9.30 4.36
CA TRP A 290 -41.22 -10.53 4.34
C TRP A 290 -39.77 -10.29 4.76
N THR A 291 -39.41 -10.85 5.91
CA THR A 291 -38.07 -10.71 6.51
C THR A 291 -37.56 -12.08 6.93
N TYR A 292 -36.28 -12.33 6.62
CA TYR A 292 -35.59 -13.54 7.04
C TYR A 292 -35.42 -13.59 8.56
N PHE A 293 -35.78 -14.70 9.18
CA PHE A 293 -35.76 -14.88 10.62
C PHE A 293 -35.18 -16.25 10.99
N ARG A 294 -34.31 -16.30 12.00
CA ARG A 294 -33.68 -17.55 12.46
C ARG A 294 -33.50 -17.60 13.98
N ILE A 295 -33.50 -18.81 14.55
CA ILE A 295 -33.11 -19.05 15.95
C ILE A 295 -31.59 -19.22 16.10
N PRO A 296 -31.01 -18.98 17.29
CA PRO A 296 -29.63 -19.32 17.59
C PRO A 296 -29.32 -20.83 17.44
N LEU A 297 -28.06 -21.17 17.17
CA LEU A 297 -27.59 -22.56 17.07
C LEU A 297 -27.73 -23.31 18.40
N TYR A 298 -28.41 -24.46 18.38
CA TYR A 298 -28.57 -25.38 19.52
C TYR A 298 -27.69 -26.64 19.33
N THR A 299 -26.73 -26.89 20.22
CA THR A 299 -25.90 -28.11 20.16
C THR A 299 -26.48 -29.22 21.04
N ALA A 300 -26.75 -30.39 20.46
CA ALA A 300 -27.34 -31.50 21.18
C ALA A 300 -26.33 -32.11 22.20
N PRO A 301 -26.69 -32.22 23.49
CA PRO A 301 -25.80 -32.81 24.50
C PRO A 301 -25.73 -34.34 24.38
N ALA A 302 -24.82 -34.98 25.15
CA ALA A 302 -24.60 -36.43 25.13
C ALA A 302 -25.87 -37.29 25.30
N ASN A 303 -26.80 -36.81 26.11
CA ASN A 303 -28.06 -37.47 26.43
C ASN A 303 -29.23 -37.01 25.53
N GLY A 304 -28.98 -36.12 24.57
CA GLY A 304 -29.98 -35.62 23.63
C GLY A 304 -30.45 -36.69 22.67
N ALA A 305 -31.77 -36.81 22.52
CA ALA A 305 -32.38 -37.82 21.67
C ALA A 305 -33.33 -37.22 20.63
N LYS A 306 -34.16 -36.25 21.00
CA LYS A 306 -35.16 -35.63 20.12
C LYS A 306 -35.33 -34.15 20.39
N ALA A 307 -35.79 -33.40 19.40
CA ALA A 307 -36.23 -32.02 19.55
C ALA A 307 -37.57 -31.78 18.84
N ASN A 308 -38.32 -30.83 19.37
CA ASN A 308 -39.57 -30.32 18.84
C ASN A 308 -39.38 -28.87 18.37
N LEU A 309 -39.68 -28.59 17.10
CA LEU A 309 -39.68 -27.26 16.51
C LEU A 309 -41.11 -26.72 16.48
N THR A 310 -41.36 -25.54 17.07
CA THR A 310 -42.68 -24.91 17.13
C THR A 310 -42.66 -23.53 16.46
N LEU A 311 -43.66 -23.26 15.60
CA LEU A 311 -43.97 -21.92 15.06
C LEU A 311 -45.17 -21.34 15.80
N TYR A 312 -45.06 -20.12 16.33
CA TYR A 312 -46.17 -19.49 17.07
C TYR A 312 -46.04 -17.97 17.11
N THR A 313 -47.01 -17.30 17.76
CA THR A 313 -46.99 -15.85 17.96
C THR A 313 -46.93 -15.52 19.45
N GLN A 314 -46.23 -14.45 19.81
CA GLN A 314 -46.33 -13.84 21.14
C GLN A 314 -47.30 -12.66 21.06
N GLY A 315 -48.37 -12.71 21.87
CA GLY A 315 -49.44 -11.70 21.89
C GLY A 315 -50.47 -11.81 20.75
N THR A 316 -51.61 -11.09 20.87
CA THR A 316 -52.90 -11.61 20.39
C THR A 316 -53.75 -10.68 19.51
N THR A 317 -53.21 -9.84 18.62
CA THR A 317 -54.09 -8.97 17.78
C THR A 317 -53.82 -8.90 16.27
N GLY A 318 -52.90 -9.69 15.69
CA GLY A 318 -52.56 -9.63 14.26
C GLY A 318 -52.43 -10.98 13.54
N THR A 319 -52.03 -10.94 12.27
CA THR A 319 -51.76 -12.10 11.40
C THR A 319 -50.26 -12.23 11.16
N VAL A 320 -49.76 -13.47 11.14
CA VAL A 320 -48.37 -13.79 10.83
C VAL A 320 -48.34 -14.79 9.69
N TRP A 321 -47.48 -14.60 8.70
CA TRP A 321 -47.21 -15.59 7.66
C TRP A 321 -45.76 -16.08 7.81
N PHE A 322 -45.58 -17.38 7.61
CA PHE A 322 -44.29 -18.05 7.56
C PHE A 322 -44.10 -18.67 6.19
N ASP A 323 -42.92 -18.50 5.61
CA ASP A 323 -42.58 -19.06 4.31
C ASP A 323 -41.13 -19.55 4.26
N ASP A 324 -40.82 -20.52 3.40
CA ASP A 324 -39.47 -21.05 3.18
C ASP A 324 -38.73 -21.44 4.47
N LEU A 325 -39.35 -22.31 5.27
CA LEU A 325 -38.77 -22.85 6.51
C LEU A 325 -37.68 -23.87 6.19
N THR A 326 -36.53 -23.76 6.86
CA THR A 326 -35.43 -24.72 6.76
C THR A 326 -34.80 -24.98 8.13
N LEU A 327 -34.67 -26.25 8.50
CA LEU A 327 -33.86 -26.75 9.61
C LEU A 327 -32.46 -27.11 9.08
N HIS A 328 -31.43 -26.57 9.71
CA HIS A 328 -30.04 -26.76 9.34
C HIS A 328 -29.33 -27.57 10.42
N GLU A 329 -28.72 -28.68 10.04
CA GLU A 329 -27.72 -29.38 10.85
C GLU A 329 -26.35 -28.79 10.58
N VAL A 330 -25.64 -28.41 11.62
CA VAL A 330 -24.30 -27.83 11.54
C VAL A 330 -23.42 -28.54 12.55
N LYS A 331 -22.23 -28.99 12.15
CA LYS A 331 -21.22 -29.36 13.15
C LYS A 331 -20.71 -28.08 13.81
N PRO A 332 -21.04 -27.82 15.08
CA PRO A 332 -20.65 -26.57 15.72
C PRO A 332 -19.14 -26.60 15.85
N LYS A 333 -18.49 -25.48 15.53
CA LYS A 333 -17.10 -25.29 15.92
C LYS A 333 -17.07 -25.14 17.44
N LEU A 334 -16.41 -26.06 18.12
CA LEU A 334 -16.29 -26.12 19.57
C LEU A 334 -14.94 -25.58 20.03
N ILE A 335 -13.88 -25.88 19.28
CA ILE A 335 -12.51 -25.49 19.58
C ILE A 335 -11.92 -24.63 18.47
N GLN A 336 -10.97 -23.79 18.86
CA GLN A 336 -10.06 -23.12 17.94
C GLN A 336 -8.65 -23.36 18.44
N THR A 337 -7.76 -23.72 17.53
CA THR A 337 -6.37 -23.98 17.88
C THR A 337 -5.42 -23.07 17.12
N ARG A 338 -4.25 -22.84 17.70
CA ARG A 338 -3.12 -22.20 17.01
C ARG A 338 -1.82 -22.93 17.33
N LEU A 339 -1.00 -23.11 16.32
CA LEU A 339 0.37 -23.61 16.49
C LEU A 339 1.26 -22.46 16.99
N GLU A 340 1.76 -22.56 18.22
CA GLU A 340 2.69 -21.57 18.80
C GLU A 340 4.15 -21.91 18.51
N SER A 341 4.47 -23.19 18.42
CA SER A 341 5.81 -23.66 18.07
C SER A 341 5.73 -24.99 17.30
N PRO A 342 6.48 -25.15 16.20
CA PRO A 342 7.35 -24.14 15.58
C PRO A 342 6.56 -22.99 14.93
N GLY A 343 7.16 -21.80 14.92
CA GLY A 343 6.47 -20.56 14.53
C GLY A 343 6.24 -20.36 13.02
N TYR A 344 6.83 -21.21 12.17
CA TYR A 344 6.75 -21.09 10.72
C TYR A 344 6.32 -22.41 10.07
N ARG A 345 5.09 -22.44 9.55
CA ARG A 345 4.48 -23.55 8.76
C ARG A 345 4.67 -24.96 9.34
N GLY A 346 4.77 -25.10 10.66
CA GLY A 346 5.00 -26.42 11.28
C GLY A 346 6.41 -26.98 11.09
N ILE A 347 7.37 -26.20 10.62
CA ILE A 347 8.73 -26.67 10.30
C ILE A 347 9.63 -26.63 11.54
N LEU A 348 10.11 -27.80 11.97
CA LEU A 348 11.13 -27.92 13.00
C LEU A 348 12.52 -27.92 12.36
N SER A 349 13.31 -26.88 12.66
CA SER A 349 14.67 -26.76 12.13
C SER A 349 15.58 -27.89 12.64
N PRO A 350 16.48 -28.42 11.79
CA PRO A 350 17.40 -29.48 12.17
C PRO A 350 18.31 -29.04 13.32
N GLY A 351 18.53 -29.95 14.28
CA GLY A 351 19.39 -29.69 15.44
C GLY A 351 18.76 -28.79 16.52
N THR A 352 17.49 -28.42 16.38
CA THR A 352 16.71 -27.78 17.44
C THR A 352 15.92 -28.83 18.22
N ASP A 353 15.96 -28.76 19.55
CA ASP A 353 15.10 -29.55 20.45
C ASP A 353 13.83 -28.75 20.82
N ALA A 354 13.30 -27.97 19.87
CA ALA A 354 12.13 -27.11 20.10
C ALA A 354 10.89 -27.95 20.39
N GLU A 355 10.05 -27.54 21.34
CA GLU A 355 8.78 -28.21 21.60
C GLU A 355 7.78 -27.94 20.48
N ILE A 356 6.91 -28.91 20.20
CA ILE A 356 5.71 -28.70 19.41
C ILE A 356 4.62 -28.24 20.39
N ARG A 357 4.11 -27.02 20.23
CA ARG A 357 3.12 -26.42 21.13
C ARG A 357 1.91 -25.94 20.35
N VAL A 358 0.74 -26.47 20.68
CA VAL A 358 -0.55 -26.05 20.13
C VAL A 358 -1.43 -25.53 21.27
N ARG A 359 -1.81 -24.26 21.22
CA ARG A 359 -2.75 -23.67 22.16
C ARG A 359 -4.18 -23.90 21.68
N THR A 360 -5.07 -24.25 22.60
CA THR A 360 -6.49 -24.51 22.30
C THR A 360 -7.38 -23.57 23.10
N GLU A 361 -8.35 -22.96 22.44
CA GLU A 361 -9.35 -22.07 23.03
C GLU A 361 -10.76 -22.57 22.66
N ALA A 362 -11.77 -22.20 23.46
CA ALA A 362 -13.15 -22.43 23.08
C ALA A 362 -13.51 -21.52 21.90
N ALA A 363 -14.22 -22.04 20.90
CA ALA A 363 -14.78 -21.20 19.86
C ALA A 363 -15.80 -20.21 20.44
N THR A 364 -15.97 -19.05 19.82
CA THR A 364 -16.89 -18.01 20.28
C THR A 364 -18.31 -18.56 20.48
N GLY A 365 -18.80 -18.52 21.72
CA GLY A 365 -20.13 -19.02 22.09
C GLY A 365 -20.23 -20.53 22.32
N ALA A 366 -19.13 -21.28 22.23
CA ALA A 366 -19.11 -22.72 22.50
C ALA A 366 -19.13 -23.03 24.01
N ASP A 367 -19.94 -24.02 24.42
CA ASP A 367 -19.91 -24.61 25.75
C ASP A 367 -19.17 -25.95 25.72
N LEU A 368 -18.00 -25.98 26.36
CA LEU A 368 -17.16 -27.19 26.43
C LEU A 368 -17.43 -28.07 27.67
N SER A 369 -18.43 -27.76 28.50
CA SER A 369 -18.68 -28.47 29.77
C SER A 369 -18.98 -29.97 29.60
N ALA A 370 -19.50 -30.38 28.44
CA ALA A 370 -19.75 -31.77 28.09
C ALA A 370 -18.55 -32.48 27.45
N TYR A 371 -17.46 -31.77 27.15
CA TYR A 371 -16.35 -32.27 26.33
C TYR A 371 -15.04 -32.34 27.11
N THR A 372 -14.22 -33.34 26.77
CA THR A 372 -12.81 -33.43 27.16
C THR A 372 -11.95 -33.14 25.93
N ILE A 373 -10.94 -32.29 26.07
CA ILE A 373 -10.05 -31.98 24.95
C ILE A 373 -8.87 -32.94 24.94
N ARG A 374 -8.72 -33.69 23.85
CA ARG A 374 -7.61 -34.62 23.61
C ARG A 374 -6.70 -34.05 22.52
N ALA A 375 -5.40 -34.00 22.77
CA ALA A 375 -4.40 -33.67 21.77
C ALA A 375 -3.51 -34.89 21.51
N SER A 376 -3.32 -35.25 20.24
CA SER A 376 -2.53 -36.41 19.83
C SER A 376 -1.47 -35.98 18.81
N LEU A 377 -0.22 -36.37 19.04
CA LEU A 377 0.83 -36.36 18.04
C LEU A 377 0.77 -37.67 17.26
N LEU A 378 0.62 -37.57 15.95
CA LEU A 378 0.42 -38.65 15.00
C LEU A 378 1.59 -38.69 14.01
N GLN A 379 1.96 -39.88 13.54
CA GLN A 379 2.79 -40.03 12.34
C GLN A 379 1.96 -39.74 11.08
N GLU A 380 2.63 -39.60 9.94
CA GLU A 380 1.99 -39.42 8.62
C GLU A 380 0.96 -40.51 8.30
N ASP A 381 1.20 -41.75 8.73
CA ASP A 381 0.26 -42.89 8.58
C ASP A 381 -0.87 -42.91 9.61
N GLN A 382 -1.06 -41.82 10.37
CA GLN A 382 -2.07 -41.64 11.41
C GLN A 382 -1.85 -42.49 12.68
N THR A 383 -0.69 -43.14 12.83
CA THR A 383 -0.34 -43.84 14.07
C THR A 383 -0.08 -42.85 15.20
N VAL A 384 -0.74 -43.02 16.36
CA VAL A 384 -0.53 -42.19 17.56
C VAL A 384 0.87 -42.45 18.13
N VAL A 385 1.69 -41.40 18.17
CA VAL A 385 3.01 -41.36 18.82
C VAL A 385 2.85 -41.09 20.31
N GLU A 386 2.06 -40.05 20.64
CA GLU A 386 1.81 -39.58 22.00
C GLU A 386 0.45 -38.89 22.05
N ALA A 387 -0.27 -38.98 23.17
CA ALA A 387 -1.53 -38.29 23.37
C ALA A 387 -1.62 -37.74 24.80
N THR A 388 -2.22 -36.56 24.94
CA THR A 388 -2.44 -35.88 26.22
C THR A 388 -3.87 -35.32 26.28
N TYR A 389 -4.36 -35.08 27.49
CA TYR A 389 -5.66 -34.44 27.74
C TYR A 389 -5.42 -33.07 28.35
N LEU A 390 -6.17 -32.06 27.89
CA LEU A 390 -6.03 -30.69 28.37
C LEU A 390 -6.99 -30.41 29.53
N ASP A 391 -6.49 -29.70 30.55
CA ASP A 391 -7.26 -29.27 31.71
C ASP A 391 -8.15 -28.07 31.36
N GLY A 392 -9.20 -28.29 30.56
CA GLY A 392 -10.23 -27.31 30.22
C GLY A 392 -10.00 -26.48 28.94
N PRO A 393 -10.93 -25.56 28.60
CA PRO A 393 -10.79 -24.63 27.48
C PRO A 393 -9.67 -23.63 27.77
N GLY A 394 -8.60 -23.62 26.97
CA GLY A 394 -7.45 -22.72 27.17
C GLY A 394 -6.10 -23.40 27.41
N GLY A 395 -6.04 -24.74 27.38
CA GLY A 395 -4.80 -25.50 27.61
C GLY A 395 -3.86 -25.55 26.41
N ASP A 396 -2.57 -25.77 26.70
CA ASP A 396 -1.53 -26.01 25.69
C ASP A 396 -1.26 -27.52 25.58
N ALA A 397 -1.32 -28.05 24.36
CA ALA A 397 -0.74 -29.36 24.05
C ALA A 397 0.74 -29.18 23.73
N VAL A 398 1.60 -29.86 24.49
CA VAL A 398 3.07 -29.76 24.34
C VAL A 398 3.65 -31.13 24.09
N PHE A 399 4.37 -31.30 22.98
CA PHE A 399 5.04 -32.54 22.62
C PHE A 399 6.56 -32.32 22.42
N PRO A 400 7.42 -33.12 23.06
CA PRO A 400 8.86 -32.99 22.92
C PRO A 400 9.32 -33.51 21.54
N SER A 401 9.96 -32.65 20.74
CA SER A 401 10.41 -33.05 19.39
C SER A 401 11.75 -33.77 19.37
N ALA A 402 12.55 -33.71 20.44
CA ALA A 402 13.94 -34.19 20.47
C ALA A 402 14.11 -35.66 20.01
N LYS A 403 13.13 -36.51 20.33
CA LYS A 403 13.15 -37.95 20.00
C LYS A 403 12.52 -38.31 18.65
N LEU A 404 11.88 -37.35 17.97
CA LEU A 404 11.25 -37.59 16.68
C LEU A 404 12.31 -37.78 15.59
N ALA A 405 12.13 -38.77 14.72
CA ALA A 405 12.94 -38.88 13.51
C ALA A 405 12.54 -37.78 12.50
N PRO A 406 13.42 -37.36 11.57
CA PRO A 406 13.01 -36.54 10.44
C PRO A 406 11.83 -37.16 9.69
N GLY A 407 10.84 -36.34 9.33
CA GLY A 407 9.59 -36.79 8.72
C GLY A 407 8.42 -35.86 8.97
N THR A 408 7.24 -36.25 8.48
CA THR A 408 5.96 -35.54 8.66
C THR A 408 5.17 -36.16 9.81
N TYR A 409 4.60 -35.29 10.63
CA TYR A 409 3.76 -35.62 11.78
C TYR A 409 2.54 -34.71 11.76
N HIS A 410 1.52 -35.07 12.53
CA HIS A 410 0.31 -34.28 12.68
C HIS A 410 0.00 -34.11 14.16
N VAL A 411 -0.33 -32.90 14.60
CA VAL A 411 -0.93 -32.68 15.91
C VAL A 411 -2.43 -32.50 15.71
N ARG A 412 -3.21 -33.47 16.15
CA ARG A 412 -4.67 -33.40 16.13
C ARG A 412 -5.19 -33.04 17.51
N VAL A 413 -6.00 -32.01 17.60
CA VAL A 413 -6.72 -31.62 18.82
C VAL A 413 -8.20 -31.89 18.59
N GLU A 414 -8.83 -32.60 19.51
CA GLU A 414 -10.21 -33.08 19.39
C GLU A 414 -11.01 -32.68 20.64
N ALA A 415 -12.19 -32.13 20.43
CA ALA A 415 -13.21 -32.02 21.47
C ALA A 415 -14.01 -33.34 21.50
N VAL A 416 -13.71 -34.18 22.47
CA VAL A 416 -14.31 -35.51 22.62
C VAL A 416 -15.43 -35.44 23.64
N LEU A 417 -16.62 -35.95 23.29
CA LEU A 417 -17.75 -35.97 24.22
C LEU A 417 -17.40 -36.85 25.43
N SER A 418 -17.54 -36.31 26.64
CA SER A 418 -17.08 -36.94 27.87
C SER A 418 -17.71 -38.32 28.07
N GLY A 419 -16.87 -39.34 28.22
CA GLY A 419 -17.30 -40.74 28.35
C GLY A 419 -17.53 -41.49 27.04
N THR A 420 -17.17 -40.90 25.89
CA THR A 420 -17.19 -41.54 24.56
C THR A 420 -15.84 -41.40 23.85
N ASP A 421 -15.65 -42.10 22.72
CA ASP A 421 -14.49 -41.93 21.83
C ASP A 421 -14.81 -41.09 20.58
N THR A 422 -16.01 -40.51 20.51
CA THR A 422 -16.48 -39.74 19.35
C THR A 422 -16.03 -38.29 19.48
N ALA A 423 -15.20 -37.83 18.53
CA ALA A 423 -14.86 -36.43 18.38
C ALA A 423 -16.07 -35.65 17.81
N ALA A 424 -16.47 -34.58 18.49
CA ALA A 424 -17.52 -33.67 18.02
C ALA A 424 -16.96 -32.51 17.19
N ASP A 425 -15.70 -32.14 17.46
CA ASP A 425 -14.93 -31.18 16.68
C ASP A 425 -13.45 -31.57 16.73
N SER A 426 -12.70 -31.22 15.68
CA SER A 426 -11.27 -31.49 15.61
C SER A 426 -10.55 -30.50 14.72
N GLU A 427 -9.36 -30.07 15.14
CA GLU A 427 -8.42 -29.33 14.30
C GLU A 427 -7.08 -30.07 14.23
N GLU A 428 -6.38 -29.94 13.11
CA GLU A 428 -5.11 -30.63 12.88
C GLU A 428 -4.04 -29.67 12.34
N TRP A 429 -2.81 -29.84 12.81
CA TRP A 429 -1.63 -29.10 12.37
C TRP A 429 -0.56 -30.04 11.86
N THR A 430 -0.09 -29.81 10.63
CA THR A 430 1.04 -30.55 10.06
C THR A 430 2.35 -30.05 10.65
N ILE A 431 3.20 -30.97 11.10
CA ILE A 431 4.54 -30.72 11.63
C ILE A 431 5.56 -31.45 10.76
N ARG A 432 6.56 -30.75 10.26
CA ARG A 432 7.64 -31.33 9.46
C ARG A 432 8.98 -31.16 10.16
N LYS A 433 9.58 -32.28 10.57
CA LYS A 433 10.94 -32.29 11.13
C LYS A 433 11.95 -32.55 10.02
N LEU A 434 12.80 -31.58 9.75
CA LEU A 434 13.78 -31.65 8.67
C LEU A 434 15.03 -32.44 9.08
N GLY A 435 15.63 -33.14 8.11
CA GLY A 435 16.84 -33.92 8.32
C GLY A 435 18.12 -33.09 8.30
N SER A 436 18.12 -31.99 7.54
CA SER A 436 19.29 -31.13 7.32
C SER A 436 18.91 -29.68 7.02
N ALA A 437 19.83 -28.74 7.28
CA ALA A 437 19.57 -27.30 7.10
C ALA A 437 19.39 -26.92 5.63
N ALA A 438 19.85 -27.77 4.70
CA ALA A 438 19.66 -27.59 3.26
C ALA A 438 18.21 -27.81 2.81
N GLU A 439 17.35 -28.39 3.67
CA GLU A 439 15.93 -28.57 3.40
C GLU A 439 15.08 -27.38 3.88
N MET A 440 15.69 -26.38 4.53
CA MET A 440 14.98 -25.18 4.92
C MET A 440 14.52 -24.40 3.68
N PRO A 441 13.34 -23.75 3.72
CA PRO A 441 12.90 -22.83 2.68
C PRO A 441 13.93 -21.74 2.38
N GLU A 442 13.90 -21.19 1.16
CA GLU A 442 14.78 -20.07 0.79
C GLU A 442 14.55 -18.85 1.70
N SER A 443 13.28 -18.54 1.98
CA SER A 443 12.84 -17.47 2.84
C SER A 443 11.92 -18.01 3.94
N TYR A 444 12.26 -17.79 5.21
CA TYR A 444 11.46 -18.29 6.34
C TYR A 444 11.63 -17.43 7.59
N VAL A 445 10.75 -17.65 8.57
CA VAL A 445 10.87 -17.06 9.91
C VAL A 445 11.32 -18.15 10.87
N ASP A 446 12.31 -17.86 11.72
CA ASP A 446 12.73 -18.80 12.77
C ASP A 446 11.85 -18.71 14.02
N ASN A 447 12.09 -19.60 14.99
CA ASN A 447 11.36 -19.61 16.25
C ASN A 447 11.65 -18.39 17.16
N GLU A 448 12.50 -17.46 16.72
CA GLU A 448 12.76 -16.16 17.38
C GLU A 448 12.07 -14.99 16.66
N GLY A 449 11.23 -15.28 15.66
CA GLY A 449 10.53 -14.28 14.85
C GLY A 449 11.44 -13.55 13.86
N ARG A 450 12.67 -14.04 13.65
CA ARG A 450 13.64 -13.42 12.75
C ARG A 450 13.51 -14.00 11.35
N PHE A 451 13.62 -13.13 10.36
CA PHE A 451 13.52 -13.52 8.97
C PHE A 451 14.89 -13.94 8.40
N TRP A 452 14.90 -15.09 7.76
CA TRP A 452 16.05 -15.68 7.09
C TRP A 452 15.80 -15.71 5.60
N ARG A 453 16.84 -15.37 4.84
CA ARG A 453 16.85 -15.44 3.38
C ARG A 453 18.16 -16.02 2.90
N ASN A 454 18.08 -17.09 2.12
CA ASN A 454 19.24 -17.80 1.60
C ASN A 454 20.28 -18.13 2.68
N GLY A 455 19.78 -18.59 3.84
CA GLY A 455 20.62 -18.96 4.99
C GLY A 455 21.28 -17.79 5.72
N LYS A 456 20.85 -16.54 5.48
CA LYS A 456 21.32 -15.35 6.21
C LYS A 456 20.16 -14.61 6.84
N LEU A 457 20.40 -14.04 8.02
CA LEU A 457 19.47 -13.10 8.64
C LEU A 457 19.29 -11.87 7.73
N PHE A 458 18.04 -11.48 7.54
CA PHE A 458 17.65 -10.33 6.71
C PHE A 458 16.62 -9.50 7.48
N LEU A 459 16.87 -8.19 7.61
CA LEU A 459 15.92 -7.23 8.20
C LEU A 459 15.22 -6.49 7.06
N PRO A 460 13.93 -6.75 6.79
CA PRO A 460 13.18 -5.96 5.83
C PRO A 460 13.04 -4.53 6.33
N ILE A 461 13.58 -3.59 5.55
CA ILE A 461 13.37 -2.16 5.69
C ILE A 461 12.76 -1.73 4.37
N GLY A 462 11.44 -1.65 4.33
CA GLY A 462 10.71 -1.51 3.08
C GLY A 462 9.92 -0.23 2.96
N ILE A 463 9.38 -0.01 1.76
CA ILE A 463 8.50 1.11 1.47
C ILE A 463 7.39 0.66 0.52
N TYR A 464 6.20 1.19 0.71
CA TYR A 464 5.08 0.99 -0.21
C TYR A 464 5.29 1.84 -1.48
N ALA A 465 5.03 1.26 -2.64
CA ALA A 465 5.12 1.91 -3.94
C ALA A 465 3.82 1.68 -4.73
N ASP A 466 3.53 2.54 -5.72
CA ASP A 466 2.41 2.30 -6.65
C ASP A 466 2.72 1.07 -7.52
N LYS A 467 3.88 1.12 -8.17
CA LYS A 467 4.43 0.08 -9.05
C LYS A 467 5.95 0.12 -9.01
N ILE A 468 6.62 -0.90 -9.53
CA ILE A 468 8.08 -0.91 -9.64
C ILE A 468 8.50 -0.23 -10.94
N VAL A 469 9.17 0.92 -10.84
CA VAL A 469 9.68 1.66 -12.00
C VAL A 469 11.12 2.09 -11.79
N ARG A 470 11.88 2.15 -12.89
CA ARG A 470 13.31 2.45 -12.86
C ARG A 470 13.63 3.79 -12.18
N SER A 471 12.83 4.83 -12.40
CA SER A 471 13.06 6.15 -11.78
C SER A 471 13.02 6.10 -10.26
N GLU A 472 12.07 5.36 -9.69
CA GLU A 472 11.95 5.18 -8.24
C GLU A 472 13.05 4.30 -7.68
N LEU A 473 13.45 3.26 -8.42
CA LEU A 473 14.59 2.43 -8.05
C LEU A 473 15.91 3.21 -8.08
N GLU A 474 16.08 4.16 -8.99
CA GLU A 474 17.22 5.07 -9.01
C GLU A 474 17.21 6.02 -7.80
N GLU A 475 16.04 6.58 -7.45
CA GLU A 475 15.86 7.39 -6.23
C GLU A 475 16.22 6.60 -4.96
N LEU A 476 15.81 5.32 -4.91
CA LEU A 476 16.04 4.43 -3.77
C LEU A 476 17.38 3.70 -3.82
N LYS A 477 18.20 3.87 -4.87
CA LYS A 477 19.42 3.08 -5.08
C LYS A 477 20.41 3.22 -3.92
N ASN A 478 20.58 4.43 -3.42
CA ASN A 478 21.47 4.74 -2.29
C ASN A 478 20.73 4.83 -0.94
N SER A 479 19.45 4.46 -0.93
CA SER A 479 18.65 4.41 0.30
C SER A 479 18.86 3.07 1.04
N PRO A 480 18.82 3.08 2.38
CA PRO A 480 18.77 1.86 3.20
C PRO A 480 17.51 1.01 2.98
N ILE A 481 16.49 1.54 2.27
CA ILE A 481 15.31 0.79 1.86
C ILE A 481 15.74 -0.39 0.97
N ASN A 482 15.51 -1.61 1.44
CA ASN A 482 15.92 -2.85 0.79
C ASN A 482 14.74 -3.68 0.26
N THR A 483 13.51 -3.31 0.61
CA THR A 483 12.28 -4.04 0.26
C THR A 483 11.22 -3.09 -0.31
N LEU A 484 10.45 -3.55 -1.30
CA LEU A 484 9.36 -2.82 -1.93
C LEU A 484 8.07 -3.62 -1.77
N LEU A 485 6.99 -2.92 -1.47
CA LEU A 485 5.63 -3.46 -1.55
C LEU A 485 4.84 -2.63 -2.56
N PRO A 486 4.80 -3.04 -3.84
CA PRO A 486 3.99 -2.37 -4.86
C PRO A 486 2.50 -2.66 -4.64
N TYR A 487 1.64 -1.65 -4.76
CA TYR A 487 0.19 -1.84 -4.74
C TYR A 487 -0.30 -2.55 -5.99
N ASP A 488 0.20 -2.14 -7.17
CA ASP A 488 -0.04 -2.78 -8.45
C ASP A 488 0.56 -4.19 -8.51
N LEU A 489 -0.07 -5.05 -9.31
CA LEU A 489 0.43 -6.38 -9.65
C LEU A 489 1.73 -6.29 -10.46
N PRO A 490 2.88 -6.75 -9.91
CA PRO A 490 4.16 -6.66 -10.61
C PRO A 490 4.23 -7.61 -11.80
N SER A 491 4.85 -7.16 -12.90
CA SER A 491 5.25 -8.02 -14.00
C SER A 491 6.59 -8.71 -13.74
N GLY A 492 6.91 -9.74 -14.52
CA GLY A 492 8.22 -10.41 -14.43
C GLY A 492 9.39 -9.45 -14.70
N GLU A 493 9.23 -8.54 -15.68
CA GLU A 493 10.22 -7.51 -15.99
C GLU A 493 10.46 -6.56 -14.82
N GLN A 494 9.40 -6.25 -14.05
CA GLN A 494 9.49 -5.43 -12.85
C GLN A 494 10.22 -6.14 -11.71
N LEU A 495 10.02 -7.45 -11.55
CA LEU A 495 10.76 -8.24 -10.57
C LEU A 495 12.25 -8.36 -10.95
N ASP A 496 12.55 -8.60 -12.23
CA ASP A 496 13.93 -8.60 -12.73
C ASP A 496 14.59 -7.23 -12.53
N LEU A 497 13.85 -6.16 -12.78
CA LEU A 497 14.31 -4.80 -12.56
C LEU A 497 14.56 -4.53 -11.06
N ALA A 498 13.70 -4.98 -10.15
CA ALA A 498 13.96 -4.85 -8.72
C ALA A 498 15.24 -5.61 -8.32
N ALA A 499 15.45 -6.82 -8.87
CA ALA A 499 16.67 -7.60 -8.65
C ALA A 499 17.92 -6.89 -9.16
N GLU A 500 17.86 -6.22 -10.32
CA GLU A 500 18.95 -5.41 -10.89
C GLU A 500 19.44 -4.33 -9.91
N TYR A 501 18.52 -3.76 -9.11
CA TYR A 501 18.82 -2.74 -8.10
C TYR A 501 19.03 -3.32 -6.69
N GLY A 502 19.08 -4.66 -6.56
CA GLY A 502 19.24 -5.34 -5.28
C GLY A 502 18.06 -5.18 -4.32
N LYS A 503 16.89 -4.77 -4.83
CA LYS A 503 15.67 -4.59 -4.02
C LYS A 503 14.86 -5.88 -3.98
N GLN A 504 14.23 -6.12 -2.84
CA GLN A 504 13.33 -7.25 -2.62
C GLN A 504 11.88 -6.81 -2.79
N VAL A 505 11.00 -7.74 -3.15
CA VAL A 505 9.62 -7.45 -3.48
C VAL A 505 8.69 -8.34 -2.66
N ILE A 506 7.79 -7.70 -1.93
CA ILE A 506 6.59 -8.35 -1.38
C ILE A 506 5.54 -8.27 -2.50
N PHE A 507 5.27 -9.39 -3.17
CA PHE A 507 4.42 -9.43 -4.37
C PHE A 507 2.95 -9.28 -4.00
N SER A 508 2.25 -8.32 -4.61
CA SER A 508 0.85 -8.00 -4.30
C SER A 508 -0.13 -8.99 -4.94
N LEU A 509 -0.84 -9.75 -4.10
CA LEU A 509 -2.01 -10.56 -4.44
C LEU A 509 -3.27 -10.08 -3.67
N LYS A 510 -3.18 -8.93 -2.99
CA LYS A 510 -4.17 -8.41 -2.05
C LYS A 510 -5.58 -8.22 -2.65
N ASP A 511 -5.66 -8.06 -3.97
CA ASP A 511 -6.91 -7.78 -4.67
C ASP A 511 -7.61 -9.05 -5.19
N PHE A 512 -7.04 -10.24 -4.97
CA PHE A 512 -7.54 -11.52 -5.51
C PHE A 512 -8.76 -12.03 -4.74
N PHE A 513 -9.73 -11.16 -4.47
CA PHE A 513 -11.00 -11.50 -3.83
C PHE A 513 -12.11 -11.39 -4.86
N TYR A 514 -12.90 -12.45 -5.00
CA TYR A 514 -14.10 -12.40 -5.83
C TYR A 514 -15.05 -11.28 -5.34
N GLY A 515 -15.62 -10.56 -6.30
CA GLY A 515 -16.47 -9.40 -6.02
C GLY A 515 -15.71 -8.11 -5.69
N SER A 516 -14.37 -8.14 -5.59
CA SER A 516 -13.57 -6.91 -5.50
C SER A 516 -13.58 -6.17 -6.85
N ALA A 517 -13.75 -4.85 -6.80
CA ALA A 517 -13.63 -3.99 -8.00
C ALA A 517 -12.22 -3.97 -8.59
N TRP A 518 -11.23 -4.43 -7.81
CA TRP A 518 -9.81 -4.46 -8.17
C TRP A 518 -9.31 -5.87 -8.49
N ALA A 519 -10.20 -6.88 -8.42
CA ALA A 519 -9.85 -8.24 -8.75
C ALA A 519 -9.31 -8.34 -10.19
N PRO A 520 -8.21 -9.07 -10.41
CA PRO A 520 -7.76 -9.41 -11.76
C PRO A 520 -8.87 -10.00 -12.61
N GLU A 521 -8.79 -9.76 -13.92
CA GLU A 521 -9.69 -10.40 -14.88
C GLU A 521 -9.63 -11.92 -14.75
N GLY A 522 -10.81 -12.55 -14.77
CA GLY A 522 -10.96 -14.00 -14.67
C GLY A 522 -11.32 -14.53 -13.28
N ILE A 523 -11.37 -13.69 -12.23
CA ILE A 523 -11.88 -14.09 -10.91
C ILE A 523 -13.40 -13.87 -10.86
N ASN A 524 -14.18 -14.93 -11.09
CA ASN A 524 -15.65 -14.88 -11.08
C ASN A 524 -16.28 -15.69 -9.94
N SER A 525 -15.46 -16.33 -9.10
CA SER A 525 -15.82 -17.11 -7.92
C SER A 525 -14.65 -17.13 -6.92
N ASP A 526 -14.90 -17.54 -5.68
CA ASP A 526 -13.83 -17.71 -4.68
C ASP A 526 -12.87 -18.84 -5.08
N GLU A 527 -13.36 -19.87 -5.77
CA GLU A 527 -12.55 -20.93 -6.37
C GLU A 527 -11.63 -20.40 -7.47
N ASP A 528 -12.13 -19.49 -8.32
CA ASP A 528 -11.32 -18.82 -9.33
C ASP A 528 -10.22 -17.99 -8.67
N ALA A 529 -10.51 -17.30 -7.56
CA ALA A 529 -9.52 -16.55 -6.80
C ALA A 529 -8.39 -17.46 -6.31
N VAL A 530 -8.73 -18.59 -5.67
CA VAL A 530 -7.75 -19.59 -5.19
C VAL A 530 -6.92 -20.16 -6.35
N SER A 531 -7.58 -20.52 -7.46
CA SER A 531 -6.90 -21.02 -8.66
C SER A 531 -5.95 -19.97 -9.24
N LYS A 532 -6.41 -18.72 -9.35
CA LYS A 532 -5.63 -17.60 -9.88
C LYS A 532 -4.42 -17.26 -9.02
N ILE A 533 -4.56 -17.32 -7.70
CA ILE A 533 -3.44 -17.21 -6.76
C ILE A 533 -2.42 -18.32 -7.06
N GLY A 534 -2.86 -19.58 -7.17
CA GLY A 534 -1.98 -20.70 -7.52
C GLY A 534 -1.24 -20.50 -8.86
N GLU A 535 -1.93 -20.01 -9.89
CA GLU A 535 -1.33 -19.67 -11.19
C GLU A 535 -0.22 -18.61 -11.06
N PHE A 536 -0.51 -17.50 -10.38
CA PHE A 536 0.44 -16.40 -10.18
C PHE A 536 1.63 -16.84 -9.32
N VAL A 537 1.37 -17.57 -8.25
CA VAL A 537 2.41 -18.13 -7.38
C VAL A 537 3.36 -19.02 -8.18
N ASN A 538 2.84 -19.99 -8.93
CA ASN A 538 3.67 -20.85 -9.77
C ASN A 538 4.44 -20.10 -10.85
N ARG A 539 3.88 -19.01 -11.37
CA ARG A 539 4.52 -18.20 -12.40
C ARG A 539 5.68 -17.36 -11.87
N PHE A 540 5.59 -16.83 -10.66
CA PHE A 540 6.55 -15.82 -10.15
C PHE A 540 7.41 -16.28 -8.97
N LYS A 541 7.16 -17.45 -8.38
CA LYS A 541 7.91 -17.93 -7.19
C LYS A 541 9.43 -18.04 -7.35
N ASP A 542 9.92 -18.23 -8.57
CA ASP A 542 11.36 -18.44 -8.82
C ASP A 542 12.12 -17.14 -9.15
N TYR A 543 11.46 -15.97 -9.05
CA TYR A 543 12.11 -14.68 -9.34
C TYR A 543 13.06 -14.23 -8.22
N PRO A 544 14.31 -13.82 -8.51
CA PRO A 544 15.31 -13.51 -7.48
C PRO A 544 14.97 -12.35 -6.54
N ALA A 545 14.09 -11.42 -6.96
CA ALA A 545 13.64 -10.30 -6.13
C ALA A 545 12.51 -10.68 -5.18
N LEU A 546 11.82 -11.82 -5.38
CA LEU A 546 10.69 -12.19 -4.55
C LEU A 546 11.13 -12.41 -3.09
N LEU A 547 10.35 -11.86 -2.16
CA LEU A 547 10.56 -11.95 -0.72
C LEU A 547 9.40 -12.64 -0.02
N ALA A 548 8.18 -12.27 -0.37
CA ALA A 548 6.94 -12.70 0.28
C ALA A 548 5.73 -12.42 -0.62
N TRP A 549 4.57 -12.99 -0.29
CA TRP A 549 3.29 -12.80 -0.99
C TRP A 549 2.32 -11.99 -0.13
N TYR A 550 1.93 -10.78 -0.57
CA TYR A 550 0.98 -9.91 0.13
C TYR A 550 -0.46 -10.31 -0.18
N LEU A 551 -1.21 -10.79 0.82
CA LEU A 551 -2.50 -11.46 0.61
C LEU A 551 -3.73 -10.58 0.83
N ASN A 552 -3.64 -9.50 1.62
CA ASN A 552 -4.78 -8.62 1.87
C ASN A 552 -4.32 -7.24 2.32
N ASP A 553 -5.15 -6.24 2.07
CA ASP A 553 -5.05 -4.88 2.60
C ASP A 553 -6.17 -4.67 3.62
N GLU A 554 -5.86 -4.76 4.92
CA GLU A 554 -6.79 -4.47 6.02
C GLU A 554 -8.14 -5.25 6.00
N ALA A 555 -8.05 -6.56 5.74
CA ALA A 555 -9.20 -7.48 5.65
C ALA A 555 -8.91 -8.90 6.24
N PRO A 556 -8.32 -9.02 7.43
CA PRO A 556 -7.83 -10.28 8.00
C PRO A 556 -8.95 -11.21 8.48
N ASN A 557 -10.16 -10.70 8.71
CA ASN A 557 -11.33 -11.47 9.13
C ASN A 557 -12.22 -11.87 7.95
N ASP A 558 -11.73 -11.73 6.72
CA ASP A 558 -12.42 -12.28 5.55
C ASP A 558 -12.31 -13.81 5.55
N ASP A 559 -13.45 -14.50 5.57
CA ASP A 559 -13.52 -15.97 5.66
C ASP A 559 -12.84 -16.69 4.46
N ARG A 560 -12.50 -15.97 3.38
CA ARG A 560 -11.80 -16.48 2.20
C ARG A 560 -10.28 -16.46 2.33
N LEU A 561 -9.75 -15.59 3.19
CA LEU A 561 -8.30 -15.39 3.36
C LEU A 561 -7.54 -16.67 3.78
N PRO A 562 -8.08 -17.58 4.64
CA PRO A 562 -7.44 -18.86 4.92
C PRO A 562 -7.20 -19.71 3.65
N SER A 563 -8.15 -19.72 2.71
CA SER A 563 -8.00 -20.44 1.44
C SER A 563 -6.93 -19.82 0.55
N HIS A 564 -6.81 -18.48 0.53
CA HIS A 564 -5.75 -17.78 -0.18
C HIS A 564 -4.36 -18.09 0.40
N TYR A 565 -4.26 -18.10 1.73
CA TYR A 565 -3.03 -18.48 2.44
C TYR A 565 -2.60 -19.91 2.13
N GLU A 566 -3.53 -20.86 2.20
CA GLU A 566 -3.25 -22.26 1.85
C GLU A 566 -2.89 -22.41 0.37
N ALA A 567 -3.49 -21.63 -0.54
CA ALA A 567 -3.12 -21.62 -1.96
C ALA A 567 -1.66 -21.20 -2.17
N VAL A 568 -1.19 -20.13 -1.50
CA VAL A 568 0.22 -19.73 -1.55
C VAL A 568 1.11 -20.82 -0.95
N LYS A 569 0.79 -21.28 0.26
CA LYS A 569 1.59 -22.28 0.98
C LYS A 569 1.74 -23.60 0.21
N ALA A 570 0.69 -24.03 -0.51
CA ALA A 570 0.71 -25.24 -1.31
C ALA A 570 1.54 -25.10 -2.60
N ASN A 571 1.55 -23.92 -3.22
CA ASN A 571 2.22 -23.69 -4.51
C ASN A 571 3.66 -23.16 -4.37
N ASP A 572 3.98 -22.50 -3.25
CA ASP A 572 5.31 -21.96 -2.94
C ASP A 572 5.72 -22.25 -1.48
N PRO A 573 6.48 -23.33 -1.25
CA PRO A 573 7.04 -23.63 0.06
C PRO A 573 8.23 -22.75 0.44
N ASN A 574 8.78 -21.96 -0.49
CA ASN A 574 10.04 -21.22 -0.33
C ASN A 574 9.87 -19.77 0.09
N HIS A 575 8.67 -19.18 -0.09
CA HIS A 575 8.38 -17.80 0.32
C HIS A 575 7.18 -17.70 1.26
N PRO A 576 7.26 -16.83 2.30
CA PRO A 576 6.18 -16.59 3.23
C PRO A 576 5.02 -15.79 2.62
N ALA A 577 3.83 -15.96 3.21
CA ALA A 577 2.72 -15.05 3.03
C ALA A 577 2.77 -13.91 4.07
N TYR A 578 2.39 -12.71 3.62
CA TYR A 578 2.33 -11.48 4.39
C TYR A 578 0.91 -10.92 4.35
N THR A 579 0.38 -10.54 5.50
CA THR A 579 -0.96 -9.94 5.65
C THR A 579 -0.86 -8.69 6.49
N VAL A 580 -1.72 -7.71 6.23
CA VAL A 580 -1.72 -6.43 6.95
C VAL A 580 -3.11 -6.11 7.49
N ASP A 581 -3.16 -5.54 8.69
CA ASP A 581 -4.36 -4.90 9.23
C ASP A 581 -4.02 -3.79 10.24
N PHE A 582 -4.92 -2.82 10.37
CA PHE A 582 -4.78 -1.73 11.34
C PHE A 582 -5.33 -2.09 12.73
N HIS A 583 -6.11 -3.16 12.86
CA HIS A 583 -6.51 -3.76 14.12
C HIS A 583 -5.77 -5.07 14.37
N LEU A 584 -5.90 -5.60 15.59
CA LEU A 584 -5.42 -6.94 15.93
C LEU A 584 -6.54 -7.97 15.77
N PRO A 585 -6.48 -8.87 14.76
CA PRO A 585 -7.40 -9.99 14.66
C PRO A 585 -7.14 -11.01 15.77
N SER A 586 -8.07 -11.94 15.97
CA SER A 586 -7.83 -13.03 16.92
C SER A 586 -6.59 -13.85 16.52
N ALA A 587 -5.84 -14.31 17.51
CA ALA A 587 -4.63 -15.10 17.28
C ALA A 587 -4.92 -16.38 16.46
N SER A 588 -6.11 -16.97 16.62
CA SER A 588 -6.58 -18.14 15.88
C SER A 588 -6.80 -17.84 14.38
N VAL A 589 -7.29 -16.63 14.04
CA VAL A 589 -7.41 -16.17 12.65
C VAL A 589 -6.02 -15.96 12.06
N LEU A 590 -5.17 -15.19 12.73
CA LEU A 590 -3.82 -14.91 12.26
C LEU A 590 -3.01 -16.20 12.04
N ALA A 591 -3.16 -17.21 12.89
CA ALA A 591 -2.50 -18.50 12.74
C ALA A 591 -2.80 -19.21 11.40
N LYS A 592 -3.91 -18.89 10.73
CA LYS A 592 -4.41 -19.57 9.53
C LYS A 592 -4.45 -18.69 8.27
N THR A 593 -4.03 -17.43 8.37
CA THR A 593 -4.13 -16.48 7.26
C THR A 593 -2.78 -15.93 6.82
N THR A 594 -1.70 -16.19 7.56
CA THR A 594 -0.41 -15.55 7.27
C THR A 594 0.78 -16.36 7.76
N ASP A 595 1.98 -16.05 7.27
CA ASP A 595 3.23 -16.42 7.93
C ASP A 595 3.82 -15.23 8.70
N ILE A 596 3.54 -14.01 8.23
CA ILE A 596 4.10 -12.75 8.72
C ILE A 596 2.97 -11.72 8.79
N PHE A 597 2.72 -11.17 9.97
CA PHE A 597 1.70 -10.15 10.16
C PHE A 597 2.31 -8.75 10.16
N GLY A 598 1.65 -7.81 9.48
CA GLY A 598 1.97 -6.39 9.55
C GLY A 598 0.86 -5.60 10.21
N LEU A 599 1.21 -4.91 11.28
CA LEU A 599 0.31 -4.01 11.99
C LEU A 599 0.42 -2.61 11.39
N ASP A 600 -0.71 -2.03 10.97
CA ASP A 600 -0.79 -0.79 10.20
C ASP A 600 -1.60 0.30 10.90
N VAL A 601 -1.10 0.79 12.03
CA VAL A 601 -1.80 1.81 12.83
C VAL A 601 -1.64 3.19 12.22
N TYR A 602 -2.70 4.02 12.21
CA TYR A 602 -2.70 5.40 11.69
C TYR A 602 -2.79 6.48 12.80
N PRO A 603 -1.74 6.65 13.64
CA PRO A 603 -1.82 7.50 14.81
C PRO A 603 -1.58 8.99 14.54
N VAL A 604 -1.02 9.36 13.38
CA VAL A 604 -0.66 10.76 13.08
C VAL A 604 -1.68 11.38 12.13
N LYS A 605 -2.41 12.37 12.64
CA LYS A 605 -3.34 13.22 11.88
C LYS A 605 -2.91 14.68 11.94
N GLY A 606 -1.75 15.01 12.50
CA GLY A 606 -1.31 16.39 12.64
C GLY A 606 -2.15 17.20 13.63
N LEU A 607 -2.78 16.54 14.61
CA LEU A 607 -3.54 17.17 15.69
C LEU A 607 -2.71 17.21 16.99
N GLU A 608 -3.09 18.11 17.92
CA GLU A 608 -2.40 18.23 19.21
C GLU A 608 -2.54 16.96 20.08
N GLU A 609 -3.63 16.20 19.91
CA GLU A 609 -3.95 14.98 20.66
C GLU A 609 -3.73 13.68 19.85
N ASP A 610 -2.83 13.69 18.84
CA ASP A 610 -2.52 12.49 18.06
C ASP A 610 -2.08 11.32 18.98
N PRO A 611 -2.69 10.12 18.88
CA PRO A 611 -2.43 8.97 19.75
C PRO A 611 -1.12 8.25 19.40
N ILE A 612 0.00 8.97 19.46
CA ILE A 612 1.31 8.50 19.00
C ILE A 612 1.86 7.29 19.79
N GLY A 613 1.27 6.94 20.95
CA GLY A 613 1.60 5.73 21.72
C GLY A 613 0.84 4.46 21.33
N GLU A 614 -0.24 4.59 20.54
CA GLU A 614 -1.05 3.45 20.09
C GLU A 614 -0.27 2.37 19.32
N PRO A 615 0.73 2.72 18.45
CA PRO A 615 1.57 1.73 17.78
C PRO A 615 2.25 0.74 18.72
N GLY A 616 2.86 1.22 19.81
CA GLY A 616 3.56 0.37 20.77
C GLY A 616 2.59 -0.49 21.58
N GLU A 617 1.46 0.07 22.02
CA GLU A 617 0.43 -0.66 22.76
C GLU A 617 -0.15 -1.82 21.94
N LEU A 618 -0.53 -1.55 20.69
CA LEU A 618 -1.10 -2.56 19.79
C LEU A 618 -0.04 -3.58 19.34
N GLN A 619 1.21 -3.17 19.15
CA GLN A 619 2.29 -4.09 18.81
C GLN A 619 2.60 -5.05 19.96
N LYS A 620 2.59 -4.55 21.21
CA LYS A 620 2.73 -5.39 22.39
C LYS A 620 1.62 -6.42 22.48
N ALA A 621 0.37 -5.98 22.32
CA ALA A 621 -0.79 -6.87 22.29
C ALA A 621 -0.69 -7.90 21.15
N THR A 622 -0.17 -7.49 19.99
CA THR A 622 0.10 -8.38 18.85
C THR A 622 1.10 -9.46 19.23
N THR A 623 2.26 -9.08 19.77
CA THR A 623 3.30 -10.02 20.21
C THR A 623 2.79 -10.97 21.30
N GLU A 624 1.97 -10.49 22.23
CA GLU A 624 1.31 -11.33 23.24
C GLU A 624 0.33 -12.34 22.60
N ALA A 625 -0.38 -11.95 21.54
CA ALA A 625 -1.37 -12.78 20.87
C ALA A 625 -0.76 -13.86 19.96
N ILE A 626 0.20 -13.49 19.11
CA ILE A 626 0.78 -14.40 18.09
C ILE A 626 2.20 -14.88 18.40
N GLY A 627 2.75 -14.47 19.55
CA GLY A 627 4.06 -14.90 20.02
C GLY A 627 5.18 -14.48 19.07
N LYS A 628 6.03 -15.44 18.71
CA LYS A 628 7.24 -15.21 17.90
C LYS A 628 7.01 -15.43 16.41
N LYS A 629 5.76 -15.34 15.94
CA LYS A 629 5.46 -15.31 14.51
C LYS A 629 6.14 -14.10 13.85
N GLY A 630 6.35 -14.16 12.54
CA GLY A 630 6.95 -13.04 11.80
C GLY A 630 6.09 -11.77 11.92
N GLN A 631 6.74 -10.64 12.21
CA GLN A 631 6.08 -9.37 12.45
C GLN A 631 6.81 -8.24 11.75
N TRP A 632 6.19 -7.68 10.70
CA TRP A 632 6.73 -6.56 9.90
C TRP A 632 5.76 -5.39 9.97
N ALA A 633 6.01 -4.46 10.89
CA ALA A 633 5.07 -3.36 11.15
C ALA A 633 5.12 -2.27 10.06
N VAL A 634 4.00 -1.59 9.87
CA VAL A 634 3.88 -0.45 8.94
C VAL A 634 4.00 0.86 9.73
N VAL A 635 4.96 1.69 9.31
CA VAL A 635 5.22 3.01 9.86
C VAL A 635 4.65 4.05 8.92
N GLN A 636 3.72 4.86 9.43
CA GLN A 636 3.13 5.95 8.65
C GLN A 636 4.19 7.01 8.33
N ALA A 637 4.33 7.32 7.05
CA ALA A 637 5.13 8.41 6.50
C ALA A 637 4.30 9.32 5.57
N GLN A 638 3.06 8.93 5.28
CA GLN A 638 2.11 9.66 4.46
C GLN A 638 1.34 10.71 5.26
N ASN A 639 0.79 11.66 4.52
CA ASN A 639 -0.17 12.62 5.04
C ASN A 639 -1.58 12.09 4.83
N VAL A 640 -2.32 11.86 5.93
CA VAL A 640 -3.72 11.40 5.87
C VAL A 640 -4.64 12.39 5.14
N GLY A 641 -4.24 13.67 5.04
CA GLY A 641 -4.88 14.69 4.23
C GLY A 641 -4.95 14.35 2.73
N ASN A 642 -4.07 13.48 2.22
CA ASN A 642 -4.13 12.96 0.85
C ASN A 642 -5.47 12.27 0.55
N TYR A 643 -6.12 11.72 1.58
CA TYR A 643 -7.36 10.97 1.49
C TYR A 643 -8.60 11.79 1.91
N GLY A 644 -8.45 13.12 2.05
CA GLY A 644 -9.54 13.99 2.51
C GLY A 644 -9.93 13.78 3.97
N GLN A 645 -9.13 13.03 4.74
CA GLN A 645 -9.27 12.89 6.18
C GLN A 645 -8.55 14.08 6.83
N GLY A 646 -9.27 14.89 7.62
CA GLY A 646 -8.72 16.13 8.19
C GLY A 646 -7.42 15.88 8.98
N GLY A 647 -6.46 16.81 8.87
CA GLY A 647 -5.15 16.63 9.50
C GLY A 647 -3.96 17.02 8.62
N LEU A 648 -3.60 18.30 8.64
CA LEU A 648 -2.94 19.02 7.54
C LEU A 648 -1.43 18.75 7.32
N ARG A 649 -0.85 17.64 7.81
CA ARG A 649 0.59 17.38 7.62
C ARG A 649 0.97 15.90 7.64
N PRO A 650 2.05 15.50 6.94
CA PRO A 650 2.69 14.22 7.15
C PRO A 650 3.39 14.16 8.54
N PRO A 651 3.71 12.95 9.01
CA PRO A 651 4.57 12.73 10.17
C PRO A 651 5.91 13.48 10.09
N THR A 652 6.34 13.99 11.24
CA THR A 652 7.70 14.49 11.42
C THR A 652 8.67 13.30 11.49
N GLU A 653 9.96 13.57 11.24
CA GLU A 653 11.01 12.55 11.42
C GLU A 653 11.03 11.98 12.84
N ARG A 654 10.75 12.83 13.85
CA ARG A 654 10.69 12.42 15.25
C ARG A 654 9.55 11.44 15.52
N GLU A 655 8.36 11.74 15.00
CA GLU A 655 7.19 10.86 15.12
C GLU A 655 7.43 9.53 14.39
N MET A 656 7.96 9.55 13.16
CA MET A 656 8.30 8.32 12.42
C MET A 656 9.35 7.47 13.16
N ARG A 657 10.41 8.12 13.66
CA ARG A 657 11.43 7.45 14.47
C ARG A 657 10.84 6.85 15.74
N ASN A 658 9.94 7.55 16.41
CA ASN A 658 9.29 7.08 17.62
C ASN A 658 8.40 5.85 17.33
N MET A 659 7.52 5.92 16.33
CA MET A 659 6.67 4.79 15.91
C MET A 659 7.50 3.56 15.55
N ALA A 660 8.54 3.71 14.72
CA ALA A 660 9.39 2.59 14.31
C ALA A 660 10.04 1.89 15.51
N TRP A 661 10.52 2.66 16.49
CA TRP A 661 11.17 2.08 17.68
C TRP A 661 10.19 1.55 18.72
N GLN A 662 8.96 2.07 18.80
CA GLN A 662 7.87 1.42 19.54
C GLN A 662 7.62 0.02 18.96
N TYR A 663 7.48 -0.09 17.63
CA TYR A 663 7.27 -1.40 17.00
C TYR A 663 8.43 -2.38 17.26
N ILE A 664 9.68 -1.92 17.09
CA ILE A 664 10.88 -2.75 17.27
C ILE A 664 11.04 -3.24 18.72
N THR A 665 10.81 -2.35 19.69
CA THR A 665 10.89 -2.67 21.12
C THR A 665 9.82 -3.68 21.52
N GLU A 666 8.64 -3.61 20.91
CA GLU A 666 7.51 -4.50 21.24
C GLU A 666 7.41 -5.76 20.38
N GLY A 667 8.40 -6.04 19.52
CA GLY A 667 8.56 -7.37 18.89
C GLY A 667 8.81 -7.37 17.40
N ALA A 668 8.57 -6.26 16.69
CA ALA A 668 8.73 -6.21 15.24
C ALA A 668 10.18 -6.50 14.80
N ARG A 669 10.31 -7.25 13.69
CA ARG A 669 11.60 -7.64 13.06
C ARG A 669 11.63 -7.29 11.57
N GLY A 670 10.78 -6.34 11.16
CA GLY A 670 10.76 -5.69 9.86
C GLY A 670 9.94 -4.41 9.97
N ILE A 671 10.26 -3.41 9.15
CA ILE A 671 9.60 -2.11 9.13
C ILE A 671 9.32 -1.74 7.67
N LEU A 672 8.06 -1.39 7.36
CA LEU A 672 7.63 -0.90 6.05
C LEU A 672 7.11 0.53 6.20
N PHE A 673 7.62 1.48 5.41
CA PHE A 673 7.12 2.85 5.40
C PHE A 673 5.99 3.02 4.39
N TYR A 674 4.88 3.64 4.80
CA TYR A 674 3.77 3.96 3.93
C TYR A 674 3.75 5.48 3.65
N SER A 675 3.81 6.00 2.42
CA SER A 675 4.13 5.34 1.15
C SER A 675 4.89 6.31 0.23
N LEU A 676 5.62 5.77 -0.76
CA LEU A 676 6.38 6.55 -1.74
C LEU A 676 5.48 7.42 -2.62
N PHE A 677 4.34 6.88 -3.06
CA PHE A 677 3.41 7.58 -3.94
C PHE A 677 2.61 8.65 -3.20
N ASP A 678 2.34 8.48 -1.90
CA ASP A 678 1.73 9.53 -1.09
C ASP A 678 2.67 10.70 -0.85
N MET A 679 3.95 10.44 -0.60
CA MET A 679 4.94 11.53 -0.46
C MET A 679 5.06 12.34 -1.75
N LYS A 680 4.88 11.72 -2.93
CA LYS A 680 4.87 12.42 -4.23
C LYS A 680 3.62 13.27 -4.44
N ASN A 681 2.52 12.93 -3.77
CA ASN A 681 1.24 13.61 -3.88
C ASN A 681 0.83 14.27 -2.56
N ASP A 682 1.81 14.66 -1.73
CA ASP A 682 1.55 15.15 -0.37
C ASP A 682 0.68 16.42 -0.36
N ALA A 683 -0.42 16.36 0.38
CA ALA A 683 -1.41 17.43 0.49
C ALA A 683 -0.91 18.65 1.28
N SER A 684 0.19 18.54 2.04
CA SER A 684 0.76 19.69 2.77
C SER A 684 1.65 20.57 1.89
N GLY A 685 2.03 20.09 0.71
CA GLY A 685 2.93 20.79 -0.22
C GLY A 685 4.40 20.75 0.20
N LEU A 686 4.78 19.84 1.12
CA LEU A 686 6.19 19.63 1.45
C LEU A 686 6.92 18.96 0.27
N PRO A 687 8.19 19.32 -0.01
CA PRO A 687 8.93 18.70 -1.10
C PRO A 687 9.10 17.20 -0.89
N TYR A 688 8.86 16.43 -1.96
CA TYR A 688 9.03 14.98 -1.94
C TYR A 688 10.42 14.55 -1.45
N GLU A 689 11.48 15.25 -1.86
CA GLU A 689 12.85 14.96 -1.46
C GLU A 689 13.07 15.16 0.04
N GLU A 690 12.36 16.10 0.66
CA GLU A 690 12.40 16.32 2.10
C GLU A 690 11.72 15.15 2.82
N LEU A 691 10.53 14.75 2.38
CA LEU A 691 9.76 13.64 2.96
C LEU A 691 10.52 12.32 2.85
N LEU A 692 11.01 11.99 1.66
CA LEU A 692 11.84 10.81 1.43
C LEU A 692 13.15 10.89 2.24
N GLY A 693 13.73 12.10 2.38
CA GLY A 693 14.90 12.34 3.22
C GLY A 693 14.67 12.00 4.70
N ARG A 694 13.49 12.33 5.26
CA ARG A 694 13.12 11.96 6.63
C ARG A 694 13.02 10.44 6.78
N VAL A 695 12.34 9.77 5.84
CA VAL A 695 12.24 8.29 5.81
C VAL A 695 13.63 7.66 5.75
N ASN A 696 14.50 8.13 4.85
CA ASN A 696 15.84 7.59 4.68
C ASN A 696 16.70 7.72 5.95
N ARG A 697 16.59 8.80 6.72
CA ARG A 697 17.33 8.96 7.99
C ARG A 697 16.86 7.97 9.06
N VAL A 698 15.55 7.77 9.21
CA VAL A 698 15.01 6.76 10.14
C VAL A 698 15.39 5.35 9.70
N ALA A 699 15.23 5.05 8.42
CA ALA A 699 15.61 3.76 7.84
C ALA A 699 17.12 3.48 7.97
N GLN A 700 17.99 4.49 7.88
CA GLN A 700 19.44 4.33 8.03
C GLN A 700 19.81 3.97 9.46
N GLU A 701 19.21 4.63 10.46
CA GLU A 701 19.43 4.27 11.86
C GLU A 701 19.02 2.82 12.15
N ILE A 702 17.88 2.37 11.61
CA ILE A 702 17.41 0.98 11.71
C ILE A 702 18.40 0.02 11.05
N ALA A 703 18.92 0.37 9.86
CA ALA A 703 19.91 -0.43 9.14
C ALA A 703 21.24 -0.55 9.91
N ASP A 704 21.72 0.54 10.51
CA ASP A 704 22.94 0.57 11.31
C ASP A 704 22.81 -0.28 12.59
N LEU A 705 21.59 -0.37 13.14
CA LEU A 705 21.27 -1.14 14.34
C LEU A 705 20.67 -2.52 14.06
N GLN A 706 20.72 -3.02 12.81
CA GLN A 706 20.13 -4.32 12.43
C GLN A 706 20.63 -5.49 13.29
N ALA A 707 21.92 -5.50 13.66
CA ALA A 707 22.50 -6.57 14.46
C ALA A 707 21.93 -6.59 15.89
N PHE A 708 21.55 -5.42 16.41
CA PHE A 708 20.86 -5.29 17.69
C PHE A 708 19.40 -5.74 17.56
N ILE A 709 18.69 -5.29 16.53
CA ILE A 709 17.28 -5.63 16.27
C ILE A 709 17.09 -7.14 16.07
N LEU A 710 18.04 -7.81 15.42
CA LEU A 710 17.99 -9.26 15.12
C LEU A 710 18.67 -10.14 16.16
N SER A 711 19.27 -9.59 17.22
CA SER A 711 19.90 -10.40 18.27
C SER A 711 18.85 -11.17 19.08
N ASP A 712 19.05 -12.46 19.31
CA ASP A 712 18.25 -13.30 20.21
C ASP A 712 18.86 -13.40 21.63
N ARG A 713 20.02 -12.78 21.85
CA ARG A 713 20.72 -12.85 23.13
C ARG A 713 20.28 -11.70 24.04
N PRO A 714 19.71 -11.97 25.22
CA PRO A 714 19.39 -10.92 26.17
C PRO A 714 20.67 -10.23 26.68
N ALA A 715 20.56 -8.96 27.04
CA ALA A 715 21.64 -8.25 27.73
C ALA A 715 21.83 -8.79 29.15
N ASP A 716 23.04 -8.69 29.70
CA ASP A 716 23.32 -9.21 31.04
C ASP A 716 22.85 -8.23 32.12
N ASN A 717 21.92 -8.66 32.98
CA ASN A 717 21.49 -7.95 34.19
C ASN A 717 21.13 -6.46 33.99
N VAL A 718 20.52 -6.11 32.86
CA VAL A 718 19.91 -4.78 32.63
C VAL A 718 18.45 -4.81 33.05
N ARG A 719 18.02 -3.83 33.83
CA ARG A 719 16.60 -3.67 34.23
C ARG A 719 16.22 -2.21 34.44
N ILE A 720 14.94 -1.89 34.21
CA ILE A 720 14.39 -0.60 34.61
C ILE A 720 14.22 -0.60 36.13
N ALA A 721 14.83 0.39 36.78
CA ALA A 721 14.82 0.56 38.23
C ALA A 721 13.74 1.54 38.69
N GLU A 722 13.46 2.57 37.88
CA GLU A 722 12.40 3.56 38.10
C GLU A 722 11.89 4.07 36.76
N GLY A 723 10.60 4.44 36.69
CA GLY A 723 9.97 4.97 35.48
C GLY A 723 9.46 3.91 34.51
N ASP A 724 9.21 2.69 34.99
CA ASP A 724 8.55 1.63 34.22
C ASP A 724 7.02 1.86 34.24
N GLY A 725 6.49 2.50 33.20
CA GLY A 725 5.07 2.78 33.06
C GLY A 725 4.66 2.75 31.58
N ASP A 726 3.36 2.88 31.30
CA ASP A 726 2.79 2.71 29.95
C ASP A 726 3.38 3.69 28.91
N TRP A 727 4.05 4.75 29.36
CA TRP A 727 4.73 5.71 28.48
C TRP A 727 6.06 5.20 27.89
N LEU A 728 6.64 4.13 28.45
CA LEU A 728 7.98 3.65 28.16
C LEU A 728 7.95 2.28 27.47
N HIS A 729 8.45 2.24 26.23
CA HIS A 729 8.80 0.99 25.57
C HIS A 729 10.32 0.80 25.56
N TRP A 730 10.81 -0.39 25.87
CA TRP A 730 12.25 -0.64 25.95
C TRP A 730 12.62 -2.09 25.69
N ILE A 731 13.82 -2.29 25.12
CA ILE A 731 14.45 -3.62 24.99
C ILE A 731 15.93 -3.53 25.29
N SER A 732 16.52 -4.65 25.73
CA SER A 732 17.96 -4.79 25.87
C SER A 732 18.47 -6.11 25.30
N ARG A 733 19.53 -6.05 24.49
CA ARG A 733 20.08 -7.22 23.79
C ARG A 733 21.58 -7.11 23.63
N LYS A 734 22.24 -8.26 23.51
CA LYS A 734 23.69 -8.38 23.39
C LYS A 734 24.14 -8.59 21.94
N VAL A 735 25.05 -7.76 21.44
CA VAL A 735 25.67 -7.86 20.12
C VAL A 735 27.19 -7.95 20.27
N GLY A 736 27.78 -9.10 19.92
CA GLY A 736 29.19 -9.37 20.24
C GLY A 736 29.44 -9.30 21.74
N ASP A 737 30.36 -8.45 22.16
CA ASP A 737 30.72 -8.20 23.58
C ASP A 737 30.03 -6.96 24.18
N LYS A 738 29.10 -6.34 23.44
CA LYS A 738 28.40 -5.12 23.84
C LYS A 738 26.94 -5.42 24.14
N ASP A 739 26.38 -4.73 25.14
CA ASP A 739 24.94 -4.71 25.37
C ASP A 739 24.37 -3.40 24.83
N TYR A 740 23.22 -3.48 24.17
CA TYR A 740 22.48 -2.34 23.65
C TYR A 740 21.13 -2.24 24.36
N ILE A 741 20.69 -1.00 24.61
CA ILE A 741 19.43 -0.71 25.30
C ILE A 741 18.70 0.37 24.51
N ALA A 742 17.52 0.06 23.98
CA ALA A 742 16.64 1.06 23.37
C ALA A 742 15.58 1.48 24.39
N MET A 743 15.34 2.78 24.51
CA MET A 743 14.31 3.38 25.35
C MET A 743 13.51 4.39 24.54
N VAL A 744 12.19 4.25 24.57
CA VAL A 744 11.26 5.02 23.75
C VAL A 744 10.23 5.66 24.68
N ASN A 745 10.24 6.98 24.76
CA ASN A 745 9.16 7.74 25.38
C ASN A 745 8.07 7.95 24.33
N ASN A 746 6.92 7.29 24.47
CA ASN A 746 5.79 7.43 23.54
C ASN A 746 4.87 8.63 23.88
N SER A 747 5.16 9.38 24.96
CA SER A 747 4.29 10.46 25.42
C SER A 747 4.72 11.83 24.89
N GLN A 748 3.77 12.77 24.84
CA GLN A 748 3.99 14.18 24.51
C GLN A 748 4.62 14.97 25.67
N GLU A 749 4.95 14.31 26.78
CA GLU A 749 5.56 14.92 27.96
C GLU A 749 7.00 14.45 28.14
N ALA A 750 7.81 15.28 28.80
CA ALA A 750 9.15 14.88 29.19
C ALA A 750 9.07 13.89 30.36
N GLN A 751 9.73 12.75 30.22
CA GLN A 751 9.70 11.66 31.19
C GLN A 751 11.09 11.38 31.76
N ARG A 752 11.12 10.61 32.85
CA ARG A 752 12.38 10.23 33.52
C ARG A 752 12.34 8.76 33.89
N ALA A 753 13.37 8.04 33.48
CA ALA A 753 13.55 6.64 33.85
C ALA A 753 14.99 6.36 34.26
N ALA A 754 15.16 5.34 35.10
CA ALA A 754 16.45 4.89 35.56
C ALA A 754 16.69 3.43 35.18
N ILE A 755 17.91 3.16 34.73
CA ILE A 755 18.35 1.84 34.30
C ILE A 755 19.41 1.37 35.29
N GLU A 756 19.24 0.15 35.80
CA GLU A 756 20.31 -0.57 36.47
C GLU A 756 21.13 -1.35 35.45
N VAL A 757 22.45 -1.25 35.58
CA VAL A 757 23.44 -1.87 34.69
C VAL A 757 24.44 -2.68 35.51
N PRO A 758 25.10 -3.71 34.93
CA PRO A 758 26.15 -4.44 35.61
C PRO A 758 27.29 -3.57 36.15
N GLU A 759 27.93 -4.04 37.23
CA GLU A 759 29.10 -3.38 37.80
C GLU A 759 30.25 -3.31 36.78
N GLY A 760 31.00 -2.20 36.81
CA GLY A 760 32.18 -2.04 35.95
C GLY A 760 31.86 -1.65 34.50
N MET A 761 30.61 -1.35 34.18
CA MET A 761 30.20 -0.92 32.85
C MET A 761 30.35 0.60 32.64
N ARG A 762 30.45 1.00 31.37
CA ARG A 762 30.36 2.38 30.88
C ARG A 762 29.25 2.45 29.82
N LEU A 763 28.48 3.54 29.85
CA LEU A 763 27.31 3.77 29.00
C LEU A 763 27.56 4.99 28.10
N LYS A 764 27.16 4.94 26.85
CA LYS A 764 27.11 6.09 25.94
C LYS A 764 25.89 5.99 25.04
N VAL A 765 25.46 7.09 24.43
CA VAL A 765 24.55 7.00 23.28
C VAL A 765 25.31 6.33 22.13
N TRP A 766 24.67 5.40 21.44
CA TRP A 766 25.33 4.46 20.52
C TRP A 766 26.19 5.14 19.44
N ASN A 767 25.69 6.25 18.88
CA ASN A 767 26.33 7.05 17.85
C ASN A 767 27.15 8.24 18.39
N GLU A 768 27.28 8.37 19.70
CA GLU A 768 28.08 9.41 20.33
C GLU A 768 29.41 8.84 20.88
N ASN A 769 30.37 9.73 21.10
CA ASN A 769 31.68 9.39 21.65
C ASN A 769 31.82 9.72 23.14
N THR A 770 30.80 10.32 23.76
CA THR A 770 30.84 10.76 25.16
C THR A 770 30.18 9.73 26.06
N PHE A 771 30.89 9.28 27.11
CA PHE A 771 30.32 8.38 28.11
C PHE A 771 29.49 9.15 29.14
N LEU A 772 28.33 8.60 29.46
CA LEU A 772 27.39 9.10 30.44
C LEU A 772 27.74 8.61 31.84
N PRO A 773 27.54 9.44 32.88
CA PRO A 773 27.88 9.06 34.25
C PRO A 773 26.93 7.98 34.78
N ILE A 774 27.51 6.89 35.30
CA ILE A 774 26.80 5.84 36.06
C ILE A 774 27.20 5.96 37.52
N SER A 775 26.22 6.00 38.43
CA SER A 775 26.44 6.07 39.88
C SER A 775 25.78 4.89 40.56
N ASN A 776 26.50 4.14 41.40
CA ASN A 776 26.00 2.94 42.07
C ASN A 776 25.33 1.94 41.12
N ASN A 777 25.98 1.65 39.98
CA ASN A 777 25.47 0.73 38.95
C ASN A 777 24.11 1.15 38.37
N ARG A 778 23.79 2.44 38.46
CA ARG A 778 22.52 3.01 38.00
C ARG A 778 22.77 4.25 37.16
N PHE A 779 22.10 4.31 36.02
CA PHE A 779 21.99 5.48 35.16
C PHE A 779 20.58 6.05 35.29
N THR A 780 20.43 7.37 35.19
CA THR A 780 19.12 8.01 35.17
C THR A 780 19.09 9.03 34.05
N GLY A 781 18.24 8.77 33.06
CA GLY A 781 18.03 9.61 31.89
C GLY A 781 16.78 10.45 32.01
N SER A 782 16.81 11.64 31.40
CA SER A 782 15.62 12.43 31.11
C SER A 782 15.35 12.31 29.62
N TYR A 783 14.12 11.96 29.27
CA TYR A 783 13.67 11.71 27.90
C TYR A 783 12.71 12.83 27.52
N SER A 784 13.03 13.56 26.47
CA SER A 784 12.13 14.61 25.95
C SER A 784 10.82 13.99 25.42
N PRO A 785 9.76 14.76 25.17
CA PRO A 785 8.57 14.27 24.46
C PRO A 785 8.95 13.50 23.20
N LEU A 786 8.38 12.31 22.99
CA LEU A 786 8.66 11.48 21.81
C LEU A 786 10.14 11.13 21.58
N ASP A 787 10.95 11.12 22.62
CA ASP A 787 12.38 10.82 22.51
C ASP A 787 12.64 9.31 22.36
N VAL A 788 13.65 8.99 21.56
CA VAL A 788 14.15 7.62 21.38
C VAL A 788 15.65 7.65 21.63
N GLN A 789 16.09 6.89 22.63
CA GLN A 789 17.50 6.82 23.03
C GLN A 789 17.98 5.38 22.96
N ILE A 790 19.05 5.15 22.20
CA ILE A 790 19.72 3.86 22.13
C ILE A 790 21.09 4.01 22.79
N TYR A 791 21.31 3.23 23.83
CA TYR A 791 22.55 3.20 24.57
C TYR A 791 23.39 2.00 24.18
N GLU A 792 24.71 2.21 24.15
CA GLU A 792 25.71 1.15 24.10
C GLU A 792 26.37 1.03 25.47
N LEU A 793 26.38 -0.19 26.00
CA LEU A 793 27.03 -0.57 27.24
C LEU A 793 28.25 -1.44 26.91
N SER A 794 29.39 -1.09 27.52
CA SER A 794 30.63 -1.87 27.40
C SER A 794 31.39 -1.92 28.72
N ALA A 795 32.26 -2.92 28.90
CA ALA A 795 33.12 -3.00 30.07
C ALA A 795 34.14 -1.84 30.10
N LYS A 796 34.43 -1.32 31.29
CA LYS A 796 35.61 -0.46 31.52
C LYS A 796 36.85 -1.31 31.29
N SER A 797 37.71 -0.93 30.35
CA SER A 797 38.95 -1.69 30.07
C SER A 797 39.82 -1.78 31.33
N GLY A 798 40.14 -3.01 31.75
CA GLY A 798 41.00 -3.28 32.90
C GLY A 798 42.45 -2.87 32.62
N SER A 799 43.02 -2.04 33.50
CA SER A 799 44.45 -1.84 33.61
C SER A 799 45.13 -3.15 34.03
N GLY A 800 46.02 -3.69 33.20
CA GLY A 800 46.99 -4.69 33.62
C GLY A 800 47.90 -4.10 34.70
N GLY A 801 47.98 -4.78 35.85
CA GLY A 801 48.79 -4.37 37.00
C GLY A 801 50.30 -4.51 36.77
N GLY A 802 51.06 -3.58 37.37
CA GLY A 802 52.52 -3.56 37.35
C GLY A 802 53.10 -2.58 38.38
N THR A 803 52.84 -2.86 39.65
CA THR A 803 53.58 -2.53 40.89
C THR A 803 54.46 -1.27 41.04
N SER A 804 54.26 -0.66 42.22
CA SER A 804 55.20 0.04 43.12
C SER A 804 55.32 1.57 43.03
N ASN A 805 54.76 2.21 44.06
CA ASN A 805 55.19 3.48 44.62
C ASN A 805 56.46 3.21 45.48
N PRO A 806 57.40 4.16 45.70
CA PRO A 806 57.11 5.20 46.69
C PRO A 806 57.73 6.60 46.43
N ASP A 807 56.91 7.63 46.66
CA ASP A 807 57.17 8.83 47.49
C ASP A 807 58.16 9.92 46.98
N PRO A 808 58.24 11.12 47.61
CA PRO A 808 58.06 12.40 46.92
C PRO A 808 59.32 13.28 46.97
N GLY A 809 59.49 14.18 46.01
CA GLY A 809 60.69 15.02 45.97
C GLY A 809 60.53 16.30 45.18
N SER A 810 60.55 17.42 45.89
CA SER A 810 60.68 18.76 45.36
C SER A 810 61.98 18.94 44.56
N SER A 811 61.93 19.67 43.45
CA SER A 811 62.87 20.78 43.20
C SER A 811 62.47 21.61 41.99
N SER A 812 62.41 22.92 42.23
CA SER A 812 62.49 24.03 41.30
C SER A 812 63.55 23.89 40.20
N GLY A 813 63.24 24.38 39.00
CA GLY A 813 64.23 24.62 37.95
C GLY A 813 63.61 25.24 36.69
N THR A 814 63.60 26.56 36.65
CA THR A 814 63.42 27.39 35.45
C THR A 814 64.48 27.07 34.39
N ASP A 815 64.11 26.92 33.10
CA ASP A 815 64.63 27.81 32.05
C ASP A 815 63.87 27.65 30.72
N SER A 816 63.94 28.76 30.00
CA SER A 816 63.32 29.24 28.77
C SER A 816 63.71 28.54 27.47
N GLY A 817 62.78 28.60 26.50
CA GLY A 817 63.04 28.40 25.07
C GLY A 817 61.80 27.92 24.29
N PRO A 818 61.15 28.75 23.46
CA PRO A 818 60.07 28.29 22.59
C PRO A 818 60.68 27.52 21.42
N SER A 819 60.61 26.20 21.43
CA SER A 819 60.87 25.42 20.22
C SER A 819 59.65 25.51 19.32
N THR A 820 59.81 26.21 18.21
CA THR A 820 58.99 26.15 17.01
C THR A 820 58.85 24.70 16.55
N GLY A 821 57.78 24.04 17.00
CA GLY A 821 57.23 22.87 16.34
C GLY A 821 56.18 23.36 15.36
N THR A 822 56.55 23.45 14.09
CA THR A 822 55.62 23.61 12.98
C THR A 822 54.66 22.41 13.01
N GLU A 823 53.46 22.59 13.56
CA GLU A 823 52.33 21.74 13.21
C GLU A 823 52.13 21.87 11.70
N ALA A 824 52.16 20.73 11.01
CA ALA A 824 51.73 20.67 9.61
C ALA A 824 50.29 21.21 9.53
N PRO A 825 49.93 21.99 8.50
CA PRO A 825 48.60 22.55 8.39
C PRO A 825 47.59 21.41 8.31
N ASN A 826 46.56 21.45 9.17
CA ASN A 826 45.37 20.59 9.08
C ASN A 826 44.81 20.72 7.66
N ASN A 827 45.03 19.70 6.81
CA ASN A 827 44.40 19.63 5.49
C ASN A 827 42.90 19.41 5.72
N PRO A 828 42.02 20.41 5.45
CA PRO A 828 40.59 20.31 5.75
C PRO A 828 39.88 19.26 4.89
N LEU A 829 40.56 18.73 3.87
CA LEU A 829 40.08 17.66 3.01
C LEU A 829 40.72 16.30 3.32
N ALA A 830 41.60 16.17 4.33
CA ALA A 830 42.34 14.94 4.58
C ALA A 830 41.42 13.71 4.76
N ASP A 831 40.36 13.87 5.55
CA ASP A 831 39.40 12.81 5.82
C ASP A 831 38.62 12.44 4.53
N LEU A 832 38.21 13.45 3.75
CA LEU A 832 37.55 13.23 2.47
C LEU A 832 38.49 12.51 1.49
N GLU A 833 39.76 12.91 1.41
CA GLU A 833 40.75 12.27 0.54
C GLU A 833 40.99 10.81 0.94
N GLN A 834 41.01 10.52 2.24
CA GLN A 834 41.13 9.15 2.73
C GLN A 834 39.91 8.30 2.36
N GLU A 835 38.71 8.84 2.54
CA GLU A 835 37.46 8.17 2.12
C GLU A 835 37.43 7.93 0.62
N LEU A 836 37.79 8.93 -0.18
CA LEU A 836 37.84 8.84 -1.64
C LEU A 836 38.94 7.88 -2.11
N ASN A 837 40.07 7.78 -1.42
CA ASN A 837 41.09 6.77 -1.75
C ASN A 837 40.56 5.36 -1.51
N GLY A 838 39.83 5.12 -0.41
CA GLY A 838 39.16 3.83 -0.19
C GLY A 838 38.11 3.52 -1.25
N LEU A 839 37.41 4.54 -1.77
CA LEU A 839 36.51 4.37 -2.92
C LEU A 839 37.28 4.06 -4.21
N ARG A 840 38.44 4.69 -4.45
CA ARG A 840 39.28 4.40 -5.62
C ARG A 840 39.85 2.99 -5.61
N GLU A 841 40.29 2.48 -4.45
CA GLU A 841 40.78 1.10 -4.33
C GLU A 841 39.70 0.07 -4.68
N ARG A 842 38.43 0.42 -4.44
CA ARG A 842 37.28 -0.42 -4.81
C ARG A 842 36.91 -0.34 -6.29
N LEU A 843 37.44 0.61 -7.06
CA LEU A 843 37.19 0.69 -8.51
C LEU A 843 37.96 -0.40 -9.29
N ASP A 844 39.09 -0.85 -8.77
CA ASP A 844 39.93 -1.86 -9.43
C ASP A 844 39.25 -3.25 -9.41
N GLY A 845 38.79 -3.69 -10.59
CA GLY A 845 38.08 -4.96 -10.76
C GLY A 845 36.56 -4.89 -10.54
N ALA A 846 36.02 -3.70 -10.24
CA ALA A 846 34.58 -3.49 -10.09
C ALA A 846 33.83 -3.57 -11.43
N SER A 847 32.60 -4.12 -11.38
CA SER A 847 31.66 -4.12 -12.51
C SER A 847 31.20 -2.70 -12.88
N ALA A 848 30.64 -2.50 -14.07
CA ALA A 848 30.19 -1.19 -14.53
C ALA A 848 29.13 -0.54 -13.59
N SER A 849 28.28 -1.36 -12.96
CA SER A 849 27.26 -0.89 -11.99
C SER A 849 27.90 -0.46 -10.67
N GLU A 850 28.87 -1.21 -10.17
CA GLU A 850 29.63 -0.87 -8.96
C GLU A 850 30.48 0.38 -9.16
N GLN A 851 31.13 0.53 -10.32
CA GLN A 851 31.85 1.76 -10.67
C GLN A 851 30.90 2.97 -10.65
N ALA A 852 29.70 2.85 -11.23
CA ALA A 852 28.72 3.93 -11.23
C ALA A 852 28.25 4.30 -9.80
N ALA A 853 28.05 3.31 -8.91
CA ALA A 853 27.67 3.54 -7.53
C ALA A 853 28.80 4.19 -6.71
N ILE A 854 30.04 3.69 -6.86
CA ILE A 854 31.23 4.29 -6.24
C ILE A 854 31.44 5.73 -6.72
N ASN A 855 31.25 5.97 -8.02
CA ASN A 855 31.33 7.31 -8.60
C ASN A 855 30.24 8.24 -8.04
N ALA A 856 29.00 7.77 -7.90
CA ALA A 856 27.91 8.55 -7.31
C ALA A 856 28.18 8.90 -5.84
N GLN A 857 28.64 7.93 -5.04
CA GLN A 857 29.02 8.14 -3.64
C GLN A 857 30.17 9.16 -3.51
N ALA A 858 31.16 9.08 -4.40
CA ALA A 858 32.25 10.06 -4.45
C ALA A 858 31.74 11.46 -4.83
N ILE A 859 30.86 11.56 -5.83
CA ILE A 859 30.25 12.83 -6.25
C ILE A 859 29.50 13.48 -5.08
N GLU A 860 28.63 12.75 -4.39
CA GLU A 860 27.86 13.25 -3.25
C GLU A 860 28.75 13.80 -2.14
N LYS A 861 29.77 13.02 -1.73
CA LYS A 861 30.73 13.43 -0.69
C LYS A 861 31.51 14.69 -1.10
N ILE A 862 31.91 14.76 -2.37
CA ILE A 862 32.60 15.93 -2.93
C ILE A 862 31.66 17.15 -2.95
N GLN A 863 30.39 16.96 -3.25
CA GLN A 863 29.39 18.03 -3.32
C GLN A 863 29.06 18.58 -1.92
N ALA A 864 28.89 17.71 -0.92
CA ALA A 864 28.73 18.11 0.47
C ALA A 864 29.98 18.82 1.04
N ALA A 865 31.18 18.44 0.58
CA ALA A 865 32.40 19.17 0.91
C ALA A 865 32.44 20.55 0.22
N ALA A 866 32.03 20.62 -1.04
CA ALA A 866 31.93 21.87 -1.80
C ALA A 866 30.97 22.86 -1.14
N ASP A 867 29.79 22.42 -0.70
CA ASP A 867 28.80 23.27 -0.04
C ASP A 867 29.32 23.83 1.28
N ARG A 868 30.03 23.02 2.08
CA ARG A 868 30.67 23.46 3.33
C ARG A 868 31.80 24.45 3.08
N ILE A 869 32.66 24.18 2.10
CA ILE A 869 33.77 25.07 1.71
C ILE A 869 33.25 26.39 1.15
N GLY A 870 32.10 26.36 0.48
CA GLY A 870 31.42 27.52 -0.07
C GLY A 870 30.80 28.44 0.98
N GLN A 871 30.79 28.10 2.27
CA GLN A 871 30.29 29.00 3.32
C GLN A 871 31.42 29.89 3.85
N LEU A 872 31.21 31.22 3.81
CA LEU A 872 32.16 32.21 4.27
C LEU A 872 31.51 33.23 5.21
N ASP A 873 31.84 33.13 6.49
CA ASP A 873 31.54 34.18 7.47
C ASP A 873 32.39 35.43 7.19
N MET A 874 31.74 36.56 6.96
CA MET A 874 32.39 37.82 6.63
C MET A 874 32.84 38.61 7.85
N THR A 875 32.38 38.25 9.05
CA THR A 875 32.67 38.93 10.33
C THR A 875 34.17 39.18 10.59
N PRO A 876 35.10 38.24 10.28
CA PRO A 876 36.53 38.46 10.48
C PRO A 876 37.15 39.51 9.54
N TYR A 877 36.47 39.84 8.44
CA TYR A 877 36.97 40.73 7.38
C TYR A 877 36.36 42.13 7.45
N LEU A 878 35.52 42.41 8.44
CA LEU A 878 34.90 43.71 8.65
C LEU A 878 35.68 44.54 9.70
N PRO A 879 35.64 45.89 9.66
CA PRO A 879 36.38 46.74 10.57
C PRO A 879 35.80 46.67 12.00
N ARG A 880 36.66 46.61 13.02
CA ARG A 880 36.26 46.52 14.44
C ARG A 880 36.00 47.87 15.14
N SER A 881 36.02 49.01 14.45
CA SER A 881 35.84 50.34 15.08
C SER A 881 35.04 51.33 14.24
N SER A 882 34.08 51.97 14.92
CA SER A 882 32.98 52.84 14.47
C SER A 882 33.39 54.16 13.80
N GLY A 883 33.94 54.12 12.58
CA GLY A 883 34.22 55.36 11.85
C GLY A 883 34.43 55.26 10.34
N ASP A 884 34.67 54.06 9.81
CA ASP A 884 34.73 53.77 8.36
C ASP A 884 33.92 52.50 8.10
N GLU A 885 32.59 52.62 8.18
CA GLU A 885 31.63 51.51 8.28
C GLU A 885 31.45 50.67 7.00
N THR A 886 32.34 50.79 6.00
CA THR A 886 32.15 50.18 4.66
C THR A 886 33.32 49.34 4.13
N GLY A 887 34.46 49.34 4.83
CA GLY A 887 35.70 48.73 4.31
C GLY A 887 35.84 47.24 4.65
N ILE A 888 35.96 46.37 3.66
CA ILE A 888 36.43 45.00 3.84
C ILE A 888 37.96 45.01 3.96
N ASP A 889 38.54 44.17 4.83
CA ASP A 889 39.97 43.84 4.78
C ASP A 889 40.24 43.02 3.51
N THR A 890 40.36 43.71 2.38
CA THR A 890 40.55 43.11 1.05
C THR A 890 41.75 42.16 1.03
N PRO A 891 42.94 42.51 1.54
CA PRO A 891 44.06 41.57 1.58
C PRO A 891 43.75 40.26 2.31
N ALA A 892 43.11 40.31 3.49
CA ALA A 892 42.75 39.11 4.25
C ALA A 892 41.68 38.28 3.53
N LEU A 893 40.68 38.93 2.93
CA LEU A 893 39.61 38.26 2.19
C LEU A 893 40.15 37.60 0.90
N LEU A 894 41.03 38.28 0.16
CA LEU A 894 41.65 37.71 -1.04
C LEU A 894 42.44 36.44 -0.70
N ALA A 895 43.19 36.44 0.40
CA ALA A 895 43.90 35.25 0.87
C ALA A 895 42.94 34.11 1.25
N ARG A 896 41.77 34.43 1.81
CA ARG A 896 40.74 33.42 2.09
C ARG A 896 40.11 32.87 0.82
N ILE A 897 39.78 33.73 -0.15
CA ILE A 897 39.25 33.32 -1.46
C ILE A 897 40.27 32.44 -2.19
N ASP A 898 41.57 32.73 -2.08
CA ASP A 898 42.62 31.87 -2.62
C ASP A 898 42.56 30.46 -2.05
N SER A 899 42.47 30.34 -0.72
CA SER A 899 42.36 29.06 -0.02
C SER A 899 41.08 28.30 -0.38
N ILE A 900 39.94 29.00 -0.51
CA ILE A 900 38.68 28.40 -0.95
C ILE A 900 38.80 27.91 -2.39
N GLY A 901 39.37 28.73 -3.28
CA GLY A 901 39.60 28.37 -4.68
C GLY A 901 40.51 27.16 -4.83
N GLU A 902 41.59 27.09 -4.06
CA GLU A 902 42.49 25.92 -4.01
C GLU A 902 41.76 24.65 -3.53
N ALA A 903 40.89 24.78 -2.52
CA ALA A 903 40.07 23.66 -2.07
C ALA A 903 39.08 23.20 -3.15
N PHE A 904 38.44 24.13 -3.88
CA PHE A 904 37.58 23.79 -5.02
C PHE A 904 38.35 23.15 -6.18
N ASP A 905 39.56 23.63 -6.49
CA ASP A 905 40.42 23.02 -7.50
C ASP A 905 40.80 21.59 -7.10
N ARG A 906 41.08 21.37 -5.81
CA ARG A 906 41.33 20.04 -5.29
C ARG A 906 40.10 19.14 -5.36
N LEU A 907 38.92 19.64 -5.02
CA LEU A 907 37.66 18.89 -5.18
C LEU A 907 37.38 18.53 -6.64
N ARG A 908 37.63 19.43 -7.59
CA ARG A 908 37.51 19.15 -9.03
C ARG A 908 38.51 18.09 -9.49
N GLU A 909 39.74 18.13 -8.97
CA GLU A 909 40.74 17.10 -9.26
C GLU A 909 40.33 15.72 -8.71
N LEU A 910 39.83 15.69 -7.47
CA LEU A 910 39.30 14.47 -6.85
C LEU A 910 38.14 13.92 -7.66
N LEU A 911 37.20 14.79 -8.06
CA LEU A 911 36.03 14.46 -8.88
C LEU A 911 36.41 13.86 -10.22
N ARG A 912 37.42 14.40 -10.91
CA ARG A 912 37.91 13.85 -12.20
C ARG A 912 38.35 12.40 -12.10
N GLY A 913 38.78 11.94 -10.93
CA GLY A 913 39.13 10.53 -10.70
C GLY A 913 37.94 9.58 -10.67
N PHE A 914 36.71 10.10 -10.60
CA PHE A 914 35.46 9.31 -10.57
C PHE A 914 34.54 9.65 -11.73
N SER A 915 34.39 10.93 -12.08
CA SER A 915 33.55 11.38 -13.18
C SER A 915 34.23 12.52 -13.95
N PRO A 916 34.95 12.19 -15.04
CA PRO A 916 35.65 13.18 -15.86
C PRO A 916 34.73 14.23 -16.49
N GLU A 917 33.47 13.87 -16.74
CA GLU A 917 32.46 14.72 -17.40
C GLU A 917 31.63 15.57 -16.40
N ALA A 918 31.70 15.28 -15.10
CA ALA A 918 30.95 16.00 -14.09
C ALA A 918 31.51 17.41 -13.85
N ILE A 919 30.61 18.39 -13.76
CA ILE A 919 30.95 19.79 -13.50
C ILE A 919 30.60 20.11 -12.05
N LEU A 920 31.60 20.49 -11.25
CA LEU A 920 31.41 21.02 -9.90
C LEU A 920 31.49 22.56 -9.94
N PRO A 921 30.35 23.28 -9.95
CA PRO A 921 30.36 24.73 -9.91
C PRO A 921 30.85 25.20 -8.53
N ALA A 922 31.79 26.14 -8.50
CA ALA A 922 32.15 26.79 -7.23
C ALA A 922 31.09 27.86 -6.91
N ARG A 923 30.41 27.69 -5.79
CA ARG A 923 29.43 28.62 -5.25
C ARG A 923 29.95 29.13 -3.91
N LEU A 924 29.83 30.43 -3.68
CA LEU A 924 30.30 31.07 -2.47
C LEU A 924 29.16 31.85 -1.80
N SER A 925 28.83 31.50 -0.56
CA SER A 925 27.89 32.23 0.28
C SER A 925 28.67 33.07 1.28
N MET A 926 28.48 34.38 1.23
CA MET A 926 29.10 35.37 2.11
C MET A 926 28.06 35.84 3.13
N THR A 927 28.21 35.43 4.39
CA THR A 927 27.27 35.76 5.47
C THR A 927 27.76 36.97 6.25
N PHE A 928 26.91 37.97 6.42
CA PHE A 928 27.16 39.19 7.17
C PHE A 928 26.30 39.20 8.44
N GLU A 929 26.94 39.09 9.61
CA GLU A 929 26.25 39.22 10.89
C GLU A 929 26.16 40.69 11.33
N GLY A 930 25.05 41.07 11.94
CA GLY A 930 24.84 42.41 12.49
C GLY A 930 23.43 42.60 13.02
N SER A 931 23.22 43.56 13.92
CA SER A 931 21.91 43.91 14.49
C SER A 931 21.40 45.27 13.99
N SER A 932 22.06 45.89 13.02
CA SER A 932 21.62 47.13 12.38
C SER A 932 20.44 46.87 11.44
N ASP A 933 19.67 47.93 11.14
CA ASP A 933 18.66 47.92 10.08
C ASP A 933 19.27 48.18 8.68
N GLU A 934 20.59 48.30 8.61
CA GLU A 934 21.31 48.62 7.39
C GLU A 934 22.59 47.78 7.26
N LEU A 935 22.76 47.17 6.08
CA LEU A 935 24.04 46.68 5.59
C LEU A 935 24.55 47.63 4.51
N GLN A 936 25.79 48.09 4.66
CA GLN A 936 26.52 48.75 3.59
C GLN A 936 27.86 48.04 3.39
N VAL A 937 28.08 47.47 2.21
CA VAL A 937 29.31 46.74 1.88
C VAL A 937 29.85 47.15 0.53
N LYS A 938 31.17 47.32 0.45
CA LYS A 938 31.89 47.55 -0.79
C LYS A 938 32.75 46.34 -1.15
N LEU A 939 32.38 45.65 -2.22
CA LEU A 939 33.21 44.62 -2.86
C LEU A 939 34.10 45.32 -3.90
N GLU A 940 35.38 45.51 -3.58
CA GLU A 940 36.36 46.06 -4.52
C GLU A 940 36.50 45.17 -5.75
N GLN A 941 36.81 45.79 -6.90
CA GLN A 941 37.00 45.07 -8.18
C GLN A 941 37.95 43.88 -8.04
N ALA A 942 39.02 44.02 -7.24
CA ALA A 942 40.00 42.96 -6.99
C ALA A 942 39.37 41.68 -6.39
N ILE A 943 38.32 41.80 -5.58
CA ILE A 943 37.60 40.66 -5.00
C ILE A 943 36.85 39.90 -6.10
N LEU A 944 36.12 40.62 -6.96
CA LEU A 944 35.37 40.02 -8.07
C LEU A 944 36.29 39.38 -9.11
N GLU A 945 37.40 40.05 -9.44
CA GLU A 945 38.44 39.50 -10.30
C GLU A 945 39.01 38.23 -9.69
N ARG A 946 39.29 38.21 -8.38
CA ARG A 946 39.82 37.02 -7.73
C ARG A 946 38.81 35.87 -7.69
N LEU A 947 37.53 36.15 -7.47
CA LEU A 947 36.46 35.15 -7.53
C LEU A 947 36.38 34.52 -8.94
N LEU A 948 36.49 35.34 -9.99
CA LEU A 948 36.54 34.87 -11.37
C LEU A 948 37.81 34.05 -11.66
N GLU A 949 38.97 34.51 -11.19
CA GLU A 949 40.25 33.78 -11.29
C GLU A 949 40.16 32.39 -10.64
N LYS A 950 39.46 32.28 -9.51
CA LYS A 950 39.20 31.01 -8.81
C LYS A 950 37.98 30.25 -9.32
N SER A 951 37.42 30.66 -10.46
CA SER A 951 36.29 30.01 -11.14
C SER A 951 35.04 29.88 -10.26
N VAL A 952 34.78 30.86 -9.39
CA VAL A 952 33.52 30.97 -8.63
C VAL A 952 32.42 31.44 -9.58
N ALA A 953 31.43 30.59 -9.80
CA ALA A 953 30.35 30.80 -10.76
C ALA A 953 29.22 31.67 -10.22
N GLN A 954 29.00 31.64 -8.90
CA GLN A 954 27.91 32.33 -8.23
C GLN A 954 28.33 32.76 -6.82
N VAL A 955 27.91 33.96 -6.45
CA VAL A 955 28.04 34.50 -5.09
C VAL A 955 26.65 34.74 -4.54
N THR A 956 26.43 34.31 -3.31
CA THR A 956 25.27 34.68 -2.47
C THR A 956 25.77 35.62 -1.39
N LEU A 957 25.18 36.80 -1.28
CA LEU A 957 25.34 37.65 -0.10
C LEU A 957 24.13 37.39 0.81
N ASP A 958 24.37 36.94 2.03
CA ASP A 958 23.33 36.73 3.06
C ASP A 958 23.51 37.72 4.20
N TRP A 959 22.47 38.51 4.48
CA TRP A 959 22.40 39.41 5.62
C TRP A 959 21.05 39.30 6.32
N GLN A 960 21.06 38.80 7.55
CA GLN A 960 19.84 38.55 8.34
C GLN A 960 18.77 37.76 7.57
N GLY A 961 19.18 36.84 6.69
CA GLY A 961 18.28 36.05 5.85
C GLY A 961 17.83 36.73 4.56
N VAL A 962 18.20 37.99 4.31
CA VAL A 962 18.07 38.62 2.99
C VAL A 962 19.21 38.14 2.10
N GLU A 963 18.87 37.47 1.00
CA GLU A 963 19.85 36.89 0.08
C GLU A 963 19.89 37.65 -1.24
N LEU A 964 21.08 38.02 -1.68
CA LEU A 964 21.32 38.58 -3.01
C LEU A 964 22.29 37.68 -3.78
N LEU A 965 21.78 36.97 -4.79
CA LEU A 965 22.57 36.06 -5.60
C LEU A 965 22.93 36.69 -6.94
N PHE A 966 24.21 36.63 -7.29
CA PHE A 966 24.73 37.17 -8.55
C PHE A 966 25.91 36.37 -9.08
N ALA A 967 26.11 36.39 -10.39
CA ALA A 967 27.32 35.87 -11.02
C ALA A 967 28.41 36.94 -10.99
N PRO A 968 29.64 36.69 -10.49
CA PRO A 968 30.71 37.69 -10.49
C PRO A 968 30.99 38.29 -11.87
N SER A 969 30.81 37.50 -12.94
CA SER A 969 31.06 37.92 -14.32
C SER A 969 30.13 39.02 -14.83
N GLN A 970 28.98 39.22 -14.20
CA GLN A 970 27.99 40.22 -14.63
C GLN A 970 28.22 41.62 -14.01
N LEU A 971 29.14 41.73 -13.05
CA LEU A 971 29.49 42.98 -12.37
C LEU A 971 30.95 43.32 -12.68
N GLN A 972 31.20 44.48 -13.31
CA GLN A 972 32.55 44.91 -13.71
C GLN A 972 32.94 46.21 -13.02
N GLY A 973 33.76 46.12 -11.97
CA GLY A 973 34.25 47.26 -11.20
C GLY A 973 33.97 47.13 -9.70
N ASP A 974 34.14 48.23 -8.97
CA ASP A 974 33.81 48.29 -7.54
C ASP A 974 32.29 48.18 -7.38
N VAL A 975 31.85 47.23 -6.56
CA VAL A 975 30.43 46.97 -6.29
C VAL A 975 30.08 47.45 -4.89
N GLU A 976 29.20 48.43 -4.80
CA GLU A 976 28.62 48.91 -3.54
C GLU A 976 27.21 48.33 -3.41
N ILE A 977 26.99 47.56 -2.35
CA ILE A 977 25.69 46.99 -1.99
C ILE A 977 25.22 47.66 -0.72
N ARG A 978 23.99 48.16 -0.75
CA ARG A 978 23.31 48.74 0.40
C ARG A 978 21.94 48.09 0.54
N ILE A 979 21.69 47.47 1.68
CA ILE A 979 20.40 46.88 2.03
C ILE A 979 19.90 47.59 3.28
N ILE A 980 18.72 48.19 3.21
CA ILE A 980 18.12 48.93 4.33
C ILE A 980 16.74 48.35 4.62
N ARG A 981 16.49 47.95 5.86
CA ARG A 981 15.16 47.63 6.36
C ARG A 981 14.43 48.93 6.70
N THR A 982 13.44 49.33 5.90
CA THR A 982 12.86 50.70 5.94
C THR A 982 11.51 50.85 6.65
N SER A 983 10.79 49.75 6.96
CA SER A 983 9.56 49.78 7.76
C SER A 983 9.02 48.39 8.12
N ASP A 984 8.46 48.26 9.32
CA ASP A 984 7.52 47.20 9.71
C ASP A 984 6.07 47.69 9.45
N ASP A 985 5.65 47.75 8.19
CA ASP A 985 4.23 47.97 7.89
C ASP A 985 3.47 46.68 8.24
N GLN A 986 2.57 46.74 9.22
CA GLN A 986 1.86 45.57 9.76
C GLN A 986 0.95 44.87 8.74
N GLN A 987 0.72 45.46 7.56
CA GLN A 987 -0.05 44.85 6.47
C GLN A 987 0.79 44.05 5.47
N LEU A 988 2.12 44.04 5.60
CA LEU A 988 3.01 43.28 4.71
C LEU A 988 3.45 41.97 5.37
N ALA A 989 3.65 40.95 4.52
CA ALA A 989 4.09 39.63 4.97
C ALA A 989 5.58 39.61 5.32
N ALA A 990 6.38 40.57 4.86
CA ALA A 990 7.77 40.77 5.27
C ALA A 990 8.09 42.28 5.36
N PRO A 991 9.14 42.69 6.12
CA PRO A 991 9.60 44.07 6.13
C PRO A 991 9.93 44.59 4.73
N VAL A 992 9.87 45.92 4.56
CA VAL A 992 10.27 46.56 3.30
C VAL A 992 11.78 46.73 3.26
N TYR A 993 12.43 46.11 2.28
CA TYR A 993 13.86 46.21 2.04
C TYR A 993 14.16 47.14 0.86
N GLU A 994 14.88 48.22 1.11
CA GLU A 994 15.49 49.03 0.07
C GLU A 994 16.83 48.42 -0.33
N ILE A 995 16.97 48.06 -1.61
CA ILE A 995 18.15 47.37 -2.12
C ILE A 995 18.77 48.21 -3.21
N GLN A 996 19.98 48.69 -2.96
CA GLN A 996 20.77 49.44 -3.91
C GLN A 996 22.02 48.66 -4.25
N LEU A 997 22.27 48.48 -5.54
CA LEU A 997 23.51 47.95 -6.07
C LEU A 997 24.09 48.96 -7.06
N LYS A 998 25.31 49.43 -6.81
CA LYS A 998 26.05 50.30 -7.71
C LYS A 998 27.32 49.62 -8.17
N VAL A 999 27.66 49.79 -9.44
CA VAL A 999 28.92 49.36 -10.03
C VAL A 999 29.68 50.62 -10.47
N ASN A 1000 30.88 50.85 -9.94
CA ASN A 1000 31.66 52.08 -10.14
C ASN A 1000 30.85 53.36 -9.84
N GLY A 1001 30.03 53.33 -8.79
CA GLY A 1001 29.17 54.44 -8.38
C GLY A 1001 27.89 54.65 -9.22
N SER A 1002 27.65 53.85 -10.26
CA SER A 1002 26.45 53.93 -11.11
C SER A 1002 25.51 52.74 -10.87
N VAL A 1003 24.20 52.98 -10.83
CA VAL A 1003 23.19 51.90 -10.73
C VAL A 1003 23.07 51.20 -12.09
N PRO A 1004 23.27 49.87 -12.19
CA PRO A 1004 23.07 49.13 -13.44
C PRO A 1004 21.63 49.29 -13.97
N THR A 1005 21.49 49.53 -15.26
CA THR A 1005 20.17 49.69 -15.90
C THR A 1005 19.48 48.35 -16.17
N GLU A 1006 20.24 47.26 -16.23
CA GLU A 1006 19.77 45.90 -16.47
C GLU A 1006 20.83 44.88 -16.02
N PHE A 1007 20.38 43.71 -15.56
CA PHE A 1007 21.20 42.54 -15.24
C PHE A 1007 20.95 41.44 -16.27
N ASN A 1008 22.02 40.90 -16.85
CA ASN A 1008 21.96 39.75 -17.74
C ASN A 1008 23.15 38.81 -17.50
N PRO A 1009 22.96 37.66 -16.82
CA PRO A 1009 21.68 37.13 -16.34
C PRO A 1009 21.02 38.00 -15.24
N PRO A 1010 19.72 37.80 -14.94
CA PRO A 1010 19.07 38.43 -13.79
C PRO A 1010 19.82 38.12 -12.49
N ILE A 1011 19.69 39.00 -11.49
CA ILE A 1011 20.09 38.69 -10.12
C ILE A 1011 18.91 38.03 -9.39
N THR A 1012 19.16 37.23 -8.36
CA THR A 1012 18.09 36.65 -7.55
C THR A 1012 18.06 37.33 -6.19
N LEU A 1013 16.87 37.75 -5.76
CA LEU A 1013 16.61 38.32 -4.45
C LEU A 1013 15.79 37.34 -3.62
N GLY A 1014 16.29 36.95 -2.44
CA GLY A 1014 15.58 36.18 -1.42
C GLY A 1014 15.21 37.07 -0.23
N LEU A 1015 13.93 37.15 0.12
CA LEU A 1015 13.46 37.88 1.31
C LEU A 1015 12.94 36.91 2.37
N PRO A 1016 13.36 37.04 3.64
CA PRO A 1016 12.88 36.18 4.72
C PRO A 1016 11.45 36.53 5.12
N LEU A 1017 10.67 35.51 5.47
CA LEU A 1017 9.36 35.65 6.09
C LEU A 1017 9.49 35.68 7.62
N PRO A 1018 8.62 36.40 8.36
CA PRO A 1018 8.57 36.36 9.82
C PRO A 1018 8.22 34.96 10.31
N THR A 1019 9.04 34.42 11.21
CA THR A 1019 8.79 33.13 11.85
C THR A 1019 7.48 33.17 12.65
N GLY A 1020 6.58 32.21 12.42
CA GLY A 1020 5.33 32.07 13.16
C GLY A 1020 4.17 32.97 12.72
N ALA A 1021 4.29 33.70 11.60
CA ALA A 1021 3.17 34.46 11.05
C ALA A 1021 2.14 33.53 10.38
N ASP A 1022 0.85 33.72 10.71
CA ASP A 1022 -0.29 33.04 10.08
C ASP A 1022 -0.55 33.64 8.69
N LEU A 1023 0.32 33.32 7.74
CA LEU A 1023 0.29 33.79 6.37
C LEU A 1023 -0.20 32.68 5.44
N ASP A 1024 -1.09 33.05 4.53
CA ASP A 1024 -1.46 32.22 3.41
C ASP A 1024 -0.34 32.21 2.37
N LYS A 1025 0.49 31.16 2.45
CA LYS A 1025 1.69 30.97 1.62
C LYS A 1025 1.41 30.96 0.12
N GLU A 1026 0.21 30.57 -0.31
CA GLU A 1026 -0.15 30.55 -1.74
C GLU A 1026 -0.48 31.95 -2.27
N LEU A 1027 -0.83 32.90 -1.40
CA LEU A 1027 -1.14 34.29 -1.76
C LEU A 1027 0.08 35.22 -1.68
N LEU A 1028 1.23 34.70 -1.22
CA LEU A 1028 2.44 35.50 -1.10
C LEU A 1028 2.98 35.90 -2.47
N ALA A 1029 3.28 37.18 -2.65
CA ALA A 1029 3.95 37.69 -3.84
C ALA A 1029 5.03 38.69 -3.44
N MET A 1030 6.15 38.69 -4.15
CA MET A 1030 7.12 39.76 -4.04
C MET A 1030 6.62 40.97 -4.83
N ILE A 1031 6.65 42.13 -4.18
CA ILE A 1031 6.24 43.41 -4.76
C ILE A 1031 7.42 44.38 -4.80
N GLU A 1032 7.43 45.21 -5.83
CA GLU A 1032 8.34 46.34 -5.98
C GLU A 1032 7.56 47.66 -5.84
N PHE A 1033 8.15 48.63 -5.13
CA PHE A 1033 7.63 50.00 -5.04
C PHE A 1033 8.37 50.90 -6.05
N ALA A 1034 7.80 51.10 -7.23
CA ALA A 1034 8.39 51.90 -8.31
C ALA A 1034 7.48 53.07 -8.74
N GLY A 1035 8.01 54.29 -8.80
CA GLY A 1035 7.32 55.45 -9.40
C GLY A 1035 5.98 55.86 -8.76
N GLY A 1036 5.75 55.51 -7.49
CA GLY A 1036 4.48 55.76 -6.78
C GLY A 1036 3.41 54.70 -7.01
N ARG A 1037 3.76 53.54 -7.58
CA ARG A 1037 2.89 52.36 -7.76
C ARG A 1037 3.56 51.10 -7.20
N THR A 1038 2.73 50.14 -6.79
CA THR A 1038 3.16 48.80 -6.37
C THR A 1038 2.99 47.85 -7.54
N GLU A 1039 4.05 47.14 -7.93
CA GLU A 1039 4.04 46.15 -9.00
C GLU A 1039 4.41 44.77 -8.45
N ILE A 1040 3.70 43.71 -8.87
CA ILE A 1040 4.05 42.33 -8.53
C ILE A 1040 5.21 41.91 -9.42
N VAL A 1041 6.35 41.59 -8.81
CA VAL A 1041 7.56 41.11 -9.52
C VAL A 1041 7.68 39.59 -9.51
N GLY A 1042 6.67 38.90 -8.97
CA GLY A 1042 6.56 37.43 -8.94
C GLY A 1042 7.10 36.83 -7.65
N GLY A 1043 7.70 35.64 -7.76
CA GLY A 1043 8.48 35.02 -6.70
C GLY A 1043 8.06 33.59 -6.37
N LYS A 1044 9.06 32.75 -6.06
CA LYS A 1044 8.91 31.37 -5.60
C LYS A 1044 9.30 31.21 -4.12
N LEU A 1045 8.44 30.58 -3.34
CA LEU A 1045 8.70 30.29 -1.94
C LEU A 1045 9.63 29.08 -1.87
N SER A 1046 10.72 29.17 -1.10
CA SER A 1046 11.63 28.07 -0.82
C SER A 1046 12.06 28.17 0.65
N GLY A 1047 11.64 27.20 1.46
CA GLY A 1047 11.74 27.30 2.92
C GLY A 1047 10.94 28.49 3.46
N GLU A 1048 11.55 29.29 4.33
CA GLU A 1048 10.97 30.53 4.89
C GLU A 1048 11.38 31.78 4.10
N LYS A 1049 11.76 31.65 2.82
CA LYS A 1049 12.24 32.76 1.97
C LYS A 1049 11.48 32.84 0.64
N MET A 1050 11.15 34.07 0.23
CA MET A 1050 10.54 34.39 -1.06
C MET A 1050 11.64 34.82 -2.04
N TYR A 1051 11.85 34.05 -3.11
CA TYR A 1051 12.88 34.32 -4.12
C TYR A 1051 12.30 34.88 -5.41
N ALA A 1052 12.88 35.95 -5.97
CA ALA A 1052 12.52 36.47 -7.29
C ALA A 1052 13.76 36.74 -8.15
N GLU A 1053 13.67 36.44 -9.45
CA GLU A 1053 14.69 36.82 -10.44
C GLU A 1053 14.40 38.23 -10.97
N LEU A 1054 15.36 39.14 -10.83
CA LEU A 1054 15.22 40.55 -11.13
C LEU A 1054 16.19 40.98 -12.22
N SER A 1055 15.67 41.30 -13.41
CA SER A 1055 16.46 41.91 -14.48
C SER A 1055 16.83 43.36 -14.20
N ARG A 1056 16.19 44.01 -13.21
CA ARG A 1056 16.49 45.39 -12.78
C ARG A 1056 16.24 45.51 -11.28
N LEU A 1057 17.13 46.25 -10.59
CA LEU A 1057 16.91 46.71 -9.22
C LEU A 1057 16.49 48.18 -9.27
N ARG A 1058 15.24 48.51 -8.96
CA ARG A 1058 14.75 49.89 -9.11
C ARG A 1058 14.62 50.63 -7.78
N SER A 1059 14.25 49.95 -6.68
CA SER A 1059 13.95 50.64 -5.41
C SER A 1059 13.78 49.68 -4.22
N LYS A 1060 12.55 49.52 -3.73
CA LYS A 1060 12.19 48.80 -2.51
C LYS A 1060 11.38 47.56 -2.84
N TYR A 1061 11.62 46.50 -2.08
CA TYR A 1061 10.98 45.20 -2.23
C TYR A 1061 10.34 44.79 -0.92
N ALA A 1062 9.22 44.09 -1.00
CA ALA A 1062 8.58 43.45 0.14
C ALA A 1062 7.88 42.17 -0.30
N VAL A 1063 7.47 41.37 0.67
CA VAL A 1063 6.52 40.28 0.45
C VAL A 1063 5.17 40.71 0.98
N VAL A 1064 4.12 40.49 0.21
CA VAL A 1064 2.74 40.77 0.62
C VAL A 1064 1.90 39.51 0.48
N GLU A 1065 0.98 39.30 1.41
CA GLU A 1065 -0.12 38.37 1.26
C GLU A 1065 -1.22 39.04 0.43
N ASN A 1066 -1.20 38.84 -0.88
CA ASN A 1066 -2.05 39.60 -1.80
C ASN A 1066 -3.47 39.03 -1.85
N ARG A 1067 -4.29 39.35 -0.84
CA ARG A 1067 -5.71 38.94 -0.76
C ARG A 1067 -6.57 39.74 -1.75
N VAL A 1068 -6.61 39.28 -3.00
CA VAL A 1068 -7.50 39.85 -4.03
C VAL A 1068 -8.91 39.28 -3.88
N GLU A 1069 -9.90 40.15 -3.77
CA GLU A 1069 -11.32 39.78 -3.67
C GLU A 1069 -12.12 40.24 -4.90
N PHE A 1070 -13.13 39.45 -5.27
CA PHE A 1070 -14.04 39.75 -6.38
C PHE A 1070 -15.49 39.53 -5.95
N ASN A 1071 -16.39 40.37 -6.42
CA ASN A 1071 -17.79 40.38 -5.99
C ASN A 1071 -18.74 39.50 -6.85
N ASP A 1072 -18.21 38.69 -7.76
CA ASP A 1072 -18.98 37.87 -8.71
C ASP A 1072 -18.58 36.38 -8.74
N LEU A 1073 -18.00 35.87 -7.63
CA LEU A 1073 -17.50 34.49 -7.56
C LEU A 1073 -18.49 33.47 -7.00
N ASP A 1074 -19.64 33.88 -6.46
CA ASP A 1074 -20.56 32.99 -5.72
C ASP A 1074 -20.89 31.66 -6.44
N ARG A 1075 -21.04 31.70 -7.77
CA ARG A 1075 -21.36 30.52 -8.59
C ARG A 1075 -20.21 29.54 -8.82
N VAL A 1076 -18.98 30.00 -8.65
CA VAL A 1076 -17.76 29.22 -8.91
C VAL A 1076 -16.87 29.05 -7.68
N ALA A 1077 -17.24 29.67 -6.55
CA ALA A 1077 -16.44 29.75 -5.34
C ALA A 1077 -16.00 28.36 -4.85
N SER A 1078 -16.89 27.38 -4.89
CA SER A 1078 -16.64 26.01 -4.40
C SER A 1078 -15.57 25.23 -5.18
N TRP A 1079 -15.28 25.59 -6.43
CA TRP A 1079 -14.36 24.82 -7.28
C TRP A 1079 -13.24 25.65 -7.94
N ALA A 1080 -13.44 26.96 -8.12
CA ALA A 1080 -12.45 27.89 -8.68
C ALA A 1080 -12.12 29.07 -7.77
N GLY A 1081 -12.85 29.32 -6.68
CA GLY A 1081 -12.65 30.49 -5.83
C GLY A 1081 -11.20 30.63 -5.37
N ARG A 1082 -10.62 29.54 -4.86
CA ARG A 1082 -9.22 29.51 -4.41
C ARG A 1082 -8.23 29.74 -5.56
N ALA A 1083 -8.39 29.01 -6.66
CA ALA A 1083 -7.52 29.14 -7.83
C ALA A 1083 -7.54 30.56 -8.42
N ILE A 1084 -8.72 31.20 -8.47
CA ILE A 1084 -8.89 32.58 -8.91
C ILE A 1084 -8.16 33.53 -7.96
N GLN A 1085 -8.31 33.33 -6.65
CA GLN A 1085 -7.64 34.14 -5.63
C GLN A 1085 -6.11 34.06 -5.77
N VAL A 1086 -5.56 32.85 -5.91
CA VAL A 1086 -4.10 32.63 -6.07
C VAL A 1086 -3.61 33.20 -7.40
N ALA A 1087 -4.31 32.93 -8.52
CA ALA A 1087 -3.92 33.46 -9.82
C ALA A 1087 -3.93 34.99 -9.86
N ALA A 1088 -4.87 35.63 -9.15
CA ALA A 1088 -4.90 37.08 -8.99
C ALA A 1088 -3.82 37.60 -8.02
N ALA A 1089 -3.60 36.91 -6.90
CA ALA A 1089 -2.58 37.23 -5.91
C ALA A 1089 -1.17 37.26 -6.51
N LYS A 1090 -0.86 36.27 -7.37
CA LYS A 1090 0.40 36.16 -8.12
C LYS A 1090 0.47 37.08 -9.34
N GLY A 1091 -0.61 37.80 -9.65
CA GLY A 1091 -0.69 38.71 -10.79
C GLY A 1091 -0.80 38.01 -12.16
N PHE A 1092 -1.10 36.71 -12.21
CA PHE A 1092 -1.28 35.98 -13.47
C PHE A 1092 -2.58 36.38 -14.17
N MET A 1093 -3.67 36.54 -13.41
CA MET A 1093 -4.96 36.98 -13.95
C MET A 1093 -5.44 38.22 -13.21
N SER A 1094 -5.89 39.24 -13.95
CA SER A 1094 -6.53 40.42 -13.36
C SER A 1094 -8.06 40.30 -13.42
N GLY A 1095 -8.74 41.02 -12.52
CA GLY A 1095 -10.19 41.22 -12.61
C GLY A 1095 -10.61 42.03 -13.83
N ALA A 1096 -11.91 41.99 -14.13
CA ALA A 1096 -12.62 42.92 -14.99
C ALA A 1096 -13.03 44.20 -14.23
N ASP A 1097 -13.69 45.13 -14.93
CA ASP A 1097 -14.12 46.40 -14.34
C ASP A 1097 -15.09 46.24 -13.15
N ASN A 1098 -15.01 47.17 -12.20
CA ASN A 1098 -15.88 47.32 -11.02
C ASN A 1098 -15.76 46.18 -9.97
N GLY A 1099 -14.55 45.63 -9.77
CA GLY A 1099 -14.28 44.64 -8.72
C GLY A 1099 -14.80 43.23 -9.05
N ARG A 1100 -15.00 42.93 -10.34
CA ARG A 1100 -15.46 41.64 -10.85
C ARG A 1100 -14.30 40.84 -11.41
N PHE A 1101 -14.37 39.51 -11.41
CA PHE A 1101 -13.45 38.64 -12.14
C PHE A 1101 -13.99 38.18 -13.50
N ALA A 1102 -15.33 38.14 -13.65
CA ALA A 1102 -16.07 37.57 -14.76
C ALA A 1102 -15.74 36.07 -15.00
N PRO A 1103 -15.97 35.17 -14.01
CA PRO A 1103 -15.50 33.78 -14.04
C PRO A 1103 -16.08 32.92 -15.18
N GLU A 1104 -17.29 33.23 -15.63
CA GLU A 1104 -17.99 32.51 -16.71
C GLU A 1104 -17.64 33.03 -18.11
N SER A 1105 -16.94 34.17 -18.23
CA SER A 1105 -16.57 34.71 -19.53
C SER A 1105 -15.61 33.77 -20.27
N PRO A 1106 -15.77 33.59 -21.59
CA PRO A 1106 -14.82 32.85 -22.42
C PRO A 1106 -13.40 33.40 -22.28
N ILE A 1107 -12.41 32.50 -22.36
CA ILE A 1107 -11.01 32.89 -22.52
C ILE A 1107 -10.58 32.63 -23.98
N THR A 1108 -9.89 33.57 -24.59
CA THR A 1108 -9.38 33.41 -25.96
C THR A 1108 -8.12 32.53 -25.96
N ARG A 1109 -7.80 31.95 -27.13
CA ARG A 1109 -6.58 31.17 -27.29
C ARG A 1109 -5.33 32.01 -27.03
N ALA A 1110 -5.34 33.28 -27.46
CA ALA A 1110 -4.26 34.23 -27.20
C ALA A 1110 -4.09 34.50 -25.69
N GLU A 1111 -5.19 34.74 -24.97
CA GLU A 1111 -5.18 34.95 -23.52
C GLU A 1111 -4.66 33.71 -22.79
N TRP A 1112 -5.12 32.51 -23.14
CA TRP A 1112 -4.69 31.26 -22.50
C TRP A 1112 -3.17 31.00 -22.69
N VAL A 1113 -2.65 31.22 -23.90
CA VAL A 1113 -1.21 31.09 -24.16
C VAL A 1113 -0.40 32.13 -23.39
N ALA A 1114 -0.88 33.38 -23.30
CA ALA A 1114 -0.23 34.42 -22.51
C ALA A 1114 -0.20 34.06 -21.01
N LEU A 1115 -1.27 33.48 -20.47
CA LEU A 1115 -1.31 32.99 -19.09
C LEU A 1115 -0.32 31.86 -18.84
N LEU A 1116 -0.25 30.88 -19.75
CA LEU A 1116 0.75 29.81 -19.66
C LEU A 1116 2.17 30.38 -19.70
N ALA A 1117 2.46 31.31 -20.62
CA ALA A 1117 3.78 31.93 -20.70
C ALA A 1117 4.16 32.69 -19.43
N LYS A 1118 3.21 33.42 -18.83
CA LYS A 1118 3.41 34.19 -17.61
C LYS A 1118 3.56 33.30 -16.37
N GLY A 1119 2.69 32.30 -16.21
CA GLY A 1119 2.78 31.32 -15.11
C GLY A 1119 4.03 30.45 -15.18
N LEU A 1120 4.59 30.28 -16.38
CA LEU A 1120 5.84 29.55 -16.62
C LEU A 1120 7.08 30.45 -16.68
N GLU A 1121 6.93 31.74 -16.42
CA GLU A 1121 8.03 32.73 -16.38
C GLU A 1121 8.93 32.67 -17.63
N LEU A 1122 8.33 32.53 -18.81
CA LEU A 1122 9.05 32.34 -20.09
C LEU A 1122 9.75 33.62 -20.62
N GLY A 1123 9.95 34.65 -19.78
CA GLY A 1123 10.54 35.95 -20.12
C GLY A 1123 9.56 36.89 -20.85
N ASP A 1124 9.97 38.15 -21.05
CA ASP A 1124 9.20 39.19 -21.75
C ASP A 1124 9.00 38.82 -23.24
N MET A 1125 8.00 37.98 -23.52
CA MET A 1125 7.50 37.73 -24.88
C MET A 1125 6.36 38.69 -25.19
N ASP A 1126 6.50 39.41 -26.30
CA ASP A 1126 5.45 40.29 -26.83
C ASP A 1126 4.46 39.44 -27.65
N VAL A 1127 3.47 38.85 -26.96
CA VAL A 1127 2.57 37.81 -27.49
C VAL A 1127 1.85 38.26 -28.77
N GLU A 1128 1.43 39.53 -28.85
CA GLU A 1128 0.74 40.08 -30.04
C GLU A 1128 1.65 40.25 -31.25
N ARG A 1129 2.95 40.48 -31.02
CA ARG A 1129 3.93 40.74 -32.08
C ARG A 1129 4.60 39.47 -32.58
N ASP A 1130 4.86 38.52 -31.68
CA ASP A 1130 5.69 37.35 -31.97
C ASP A 1130 4.87 36.06 -32.23
N MET A 1131 3.56 36.06 -31.96
CA MET A 1131 2.64 34.94 -32.24
C MET A 1131 1.28 35.45 -32.77
N PRO A 1132 0.94 35.27 -34.05
CA PRO A 1132 -0.42 35.55 -34.55
C PRO A 1132 -1.37 34.45 -34.06
N VAL A 1133 -1.77 34.51 -32.79
CA VAL A 1133 -2.75 33.59 -32.18
C VAL A 1133 -4.15 34.15 -32.43
N SER A 1134 -5.11 33.28 -32.76
CA SER A 1134 -6.49 33.70 -33.00
C SER A 1134 -7.16 34.19 -31.71
N ASP A 1135 -7.87 35.32 -31.80
CA ASP A 1135 -8.77 35.85 -30.74
C ASP A 1135 -10.04 35.01 -30.53
N ALA A 1136 -10.17 33.86 -31.19
CA ALA A 1136 -11.27 32.94 -30.96
C ALA A 1136 -11.19 32.34 -29.54
N PRO A 1137 -12.35 32.11 -28.89
CA PRO A 1137 -12.41 31.36 -27.64
C PRO A 1137 -11.74 29.98 -27.77
N VAL A 1138 -11.03 29.56 -26.72
CA VAL A 1138 -10.36 28.25 -26.67
C VAL A 1138 -11.34 27.18 -26.18
N THR A 1139 -11.33 26.01 -26.81
CA THR A 1139 -12.10 24.85 -26.34
C THR A 1139 -11.43 24.19 -25.13
N ARG A 1140 -12.17 23.39 -24.37
CA ARG A 1140 -11.60 22.65 -23.22
C ARG A 1140 -10.59 21.60 -23.66
N ALA A 1141 -10.79 20.96 -24.82
CA ALA A 1141 -9.81 20.04 -25.41
C ALA A 1141 -8.49 20.76 -25.73
N GLU A 1142 -8.56 21.92 -26.36
CA GLU A 1142 -7.37 22.74 -26.67
C GLU A 1142 -6.69 23.23 -25.40
N LEU A 1143 -7.46 23.72 -24.41
CA LEU A 1143 -6.94 24.15 -23.12
C LEU A 1143 -6.15 23.01 -22.45
N ALA A 1144 -6.71 21.81 -22.45
CA ALA A 1144 -6.09 20.62 -21.86
C ALA A 1144 -4.84 20.16 -22.62
N ALA A 1145 -4.90 20.13 -23.95
CA ALA A 1145 -3.76 19.76 -24.78
C ALA A 1145 -2.60 20.76 -24.64
N LEU A 1146 -2.89 22.06 -24.54
CA LEU A 1146 -1.88 23.10 -24.33
C LEU A 1146 -1.21 22.96 -22.96
N ALA A 1147 -1.98 22.70 -21.91
CA ALA A 1147 -1.45 22.42 -20.57
C ALA A 1147 -0.57 21.16 -20.56
N GLY A 1148 -1.02 20.07 -21.17
CA GLY A 1148 -0.25 18.81 -21.22
C GLY A 1148 1.04 18.93 -22.02
N ARG A 1149 1.04 19.70 -23.13
CA ARG A 1149 2.27 20.01 -23.88
C ARG A 1149 3.24 20.84 -23.04
N ALA A 1150 2.74 21.85 -22.33
CA ALA A 1150 3.57 22.64 -21.42
C ALA A 1150 4.23 21.75 -20.35
N VAL A 1151 3.50 20.81 -19.76
CA VAL A 1151 4.04 19.84 -18.79
C VAL A 1151 5.11 18.95 -19.42
N SER A 1152 4.84 18.38 -20.60
CA SER A 1152 5.81 17.55 -21.33
C SER A 1152 7.13 18.30 -21.56
N LEU A 1153 7.04 19.59 -21.92
CA LEU A 1153 8.20 20.44 -22.16
C LEU A 1153 8.97 20.79 -20.87
N LEU A 1154 8.28 21.01 -19.76
CA LEU A 1154 8.90 21.37 -18.48
C LEU A 1154 9.53 20.18 -17.78
N THR A 1155 8.89 19.02 -17.86
CA THR A 1155 9.24 17.82 -17.08
C THR A 1155 10.00 16.78 -17.90
N GLY A 1156 10.07 16.94 -19.22
CA GLY A 1156 10.58 15.92 -20.14
C GLY A 1156 9.67 14.69 -20.26
N ARG A 1157 8.48 14.68 -19.64
CA ARG A 1157 7.55 13.55 -19.71
C ARG A 1157 7.04 13.37 -21.13
N PRO A 1158 7.04 12.14 -21.67
CA PRO A 1158 6.52 11.89 -23.01
C PRO A 1158 5.00 12.09 -23.05
N VAL A 1159 4.50 12.60 -24.17
CA VAL A 1159 3.06 12.64 -24.44
C VAL A 1159 2.59 11.21 -24.77
N PRO A 1160 1.59 10.65 -24.07
CA PRO A 1160 1.05 9.32 -24.36
C PRO A 1160 0.61 9.19 -25.82
N SER A 1161 0.87 8.02 -26.43
CA SER A 1161 0.39 7.67 -27.78
C SER A 1161 -0.71 6.62 -27.69
N GLY A 1162 -1.80 6.78 -28.46
CA GLY A 1162 -2.97 5.87 -28.49
C GLY A 1162 -4.32 6.59 -28.50
N GLU A 1163 -5.36 5.93 -29.05
CA GLU A 1163 -6.71 6.51 -29.23
C GLU A 1163 -7.51 6.65 -27.92
N ASN A 1164 -7.20 5.86 -26.89
CA ASN A 1164 -7.90 5.89 -25.59
C ASN A 1164 -6.94 5.78 -24.40
N PRO A 1165 -6.18 6.84 -24.08
CA PRO A 1165 -5.34 6.85 -22.89
C PRO A 1165 -6.17 6.55 -21.63
N PRO A 1166 -5.69 5.67 -20.71
CA PRO A 1166 -6.45 5.26 -19.52
C PRO A 1166 -7.05 6.41 -18.70
N ALA A 1167 -6.34 7.53 -18.61
CA ALA A 1167 -6.78 8.74 -17.92
C ALA A 1167 -8.07 9.37 -18.49
N LEU A 1168 -8.37 9.10 -19.76
CA LEU A 1168 -9.55 9.59 -20.47
C LEU A 1168 -10.72 8.60 -20.46
N LEU A 1169 -10.49 7.31 -20.16
CA LEU A 1169 -11.52 6.25 -20.21
C LEU A 1169 -12.72 6.51 -19.29
N ARG A 1170 -12.51 7.25 -18.20
CA ARG A 1170 -13.58 7.66 -17.28
C ARG A 1170 -14.56 8.67 -17.87
N PHE A 1171 -14.20 9.36 -18.97
CA PHE A 1171 -15.05 10.37 -19.59
C PHE A 1171 -15.76 9.81 -20.83
N ARG A 1172 -17.09 9.77 -20.78
CA ARG A 1172 -17.94 9.25 -21.85
C ARG A 1172 -17.89 10.07 -23.13
N ASP A 1173 -17.42 11.31 -23.04
CA ASP A 1173 -17.23 12.23 -24.16
C ASP A 1173 -15.75 12.40 -24.54
N ALA A 1174 -14.83 11.60 -23.99
CA ALA A 1174 -13.41 11.63 -24.36
C ALA A 1174 -13.18 11.42 -25.86
N SER A 1175 -14.03 10.62 -26.51
CA SER A 1175 -14.00 10.40 -27.96
C SER A 1175 -14.29 11.65 -28.80
N ARG A 1176 -14.74 12.75 -28.18
CA ARG A 1176 -14.89 14.07 -28.82
C ARG A 1176 -13.63 14.93 -28.76
N ILE A 1177 -12.58 14.48 -28.08
CA ILE A 1177 -11.27 15.13 -28.14
C ILE A 1177 -10.66 14.80 -29.50
N PRO A 1178 -10.17 15.79 -30.26
CA PRO A 1178 -9.45 15.50 -31.49
C PRO A 1178 -8.24 14.59 -31.23
N GLU A 1179 -7.99 13.63 -32.11
CA GLU A 1179 -6.96 12.60 -31.93
C GLU A 1179 -5.57 13.22 -31.66
N GLU A 1180 -5.22 14.28 -32.39
CA GLU A 1180 -3.97 15.03 -32.27
C GLU A 1180 -3.79 15.77 -30.93
N MET A 1181 -4.89 15.93 -30.19
CA MET A 1181 -4.93 16.54 -28.87
C MET A 1181 -5.02 15.49 -27.76
N THR A 1182 -5.44 14.26 -28.08
CA THR A 1182 -5.80 13.21 -27.13
C THR A 1182 -4.66 12.85 -26.19
N GLY A 1183 -3.46 12.61 -26.72
CA GLY A 1183 -2.29 12.29 -25.89
C GLY A 1183 -1.94 13.42 -24.91
N ALA A 1184 -1.92 14.67 -25.39
CA ALA A 1184 -1.56 15.81 -24.55
C ALA A 1184 -2.66 16.13 -23.52
N ALA A 1185 -3.93 16.06 -23.92
CA ALA A 1185 -5.05 16.21 -23.01
C ALA A 1185 -5.06 15.10 -21.95
N ALA A 1186 -4.76 13.85 -22.34
CA ALA A 1186 -4.63 12.74 -21.42
C ALA A 1186 -3.51 12.95 -20.40
N LEU A 1187 -2.36 13.49 -20.81
CA LEU A 1187 -1.28 13.83 -19.89
C LEU A 1187 -1.70 14.90 -18.88
N ALA A 1188 -2.43 15.93 -19.32
CA ALA A 1188 -2.95 16.94 -18.40
C ALA A 1188 -4.00 16.36 -17.43
N VAL A 1189 -4.82 15.42 -17.90
CA VAL A 1189 -5.86 14.75 -17.10
C VAL A 1189 -5.28 13.73 -16.14
N SER A 1190 -4.27 12.96 -16.55
CA SER A 1190 -3.61 11.95 -15.71
C SER A 1190 -2.90 12.57 -14.52
N LEU A 1191 -2.46 13.83 -14.67
CA LEU A 1191 -1.80 14.60 -13.62
C LEU A 1191 -2.78 15.45 -12.81
N GLY A 1192 -4.09 15.30 -13.03
CA GLY A 1192 -5.12 16.06 -12.32
C GLY A 1192 -5.15 17.56 -12.64
N ILE A 1193 -4.30 18.05 -13.55
CA ILE A 1193 -4.25 19.46 -13.96
C ILE A 1193 -5.59 19.86 -14.57
N VAL A 1194 -6.14 18.99 -15.42
CA VAL A 1194 -7.46 19.16 -16.01
C VAL A 1194 -8.38 18.06 -15.51
N ASN A 1195 -9.50 18.45 -14.90
CA ASN A 1195 -10.58 17.55 -14.55
C ASN A 1195 -11.77 17.72 -15.48
N GLY A 1196 -12.66 16.73 -15.44
CA GLY A 1196 -13.97 16.82 -16.08
C GLY A 1196 -14.81 17.96 -15.52
N VAL A 1197 -15.84 18.36 -16.29
CA VAL A 1197 -16.89 19.26 -15.80
C VAL A 1197 -17.83 18.54 -14.80
N ASP A 1198 -17.82 17.21 -14.83
CA ASP A 1198 -18.40 16.31 -13.84
C ASP A 1198 -17.63 14.97 -13.82
N ALA A 1199 -18.16 13.99 -13.09
CA ALA A 1199 -17.52 12.68 -12.89
C ALA A 1199 -17.28 11.87 -14.18
N ASN A 1200 -18.03 12.14 -15.26
CA ASN A 1200 -17.95 11.34 -16.49
C ASN A 1200 -17.94 12.16 -17.78
N ARG A 1201 -17.82 13.50 -17.72
CA ARG A 1201 -17.68 14.37 -18.90
C ARG A 1201 -16.52 15.35 -18.79
N LEU A 1202 -15.75 15.45 -19.86
CA LEU A 1202 -14.70 16.45 -20.09
C LEU A 1202 -15.22 17.70 -20.79
N LEU A 1203 -16.32 17.59 -21.53
CA LEU A 1203 -16.88 18.58 -22.45
C LEU A 1203 -15.84 19.13 -23.46
N PRO A 1204 -15.22 18.28 -24.30
CA PRO A 1204 -14.08 18.66 -25.16
C PRO A 1204 -14.31 19.88 -26.04
N GLU A 1205 -15.48 19.95 -26.68
CA GLU A 1205 -15.88 21.03 -27.61
C GLU A 1205 -16.41 22.28 -26.88
N GLY A 1206 -16.61 22.21 -25.56
CA GLY A 1206 -17.08 23.32 -24.76
C GLY A 1206 -16.06 24.46 -24.72
N ILE A 1207 -16.53 25.70 -24.77
CA ILE A 1207 -15.66 26.87 -24.63
C ILE A 1207 -15.18 26.96 -23.18
N ALA A 1208 -13.87 27.06 -23.01
CA ALA A 1208 -13.25 27.21 -21.71
C ALA A 1208 -13.53 28.61 -21.13
N THR A 1209 -13.79 28.65 -19.82
CA THR A 1209 -14.03 29.90 -19.10
C THR A 1209 -12.77 30.39 -18.39
N ARG A 1210 -12.75 31.68 -18.03
CA ARG A 1210 -11.69 32.27 -17.20
C ARG A 1210 -11.48 31.52 -15.88
N ALA A 1211 -12.56 31.05 -15.24
CA ALA A 1211 -12.46 30.25 -14.01
C ALA A 1211 -11.79 28.88 -14.24
N GLN A 1212 -12.10 28.21 -15.36
CA GLN A 1212 -11.45 26.95 -15.70
C GLN A 1212 -9.96 27.13 -16.01
N ALA A 1213 -9.61 28.21 -16.73
CA ALA A 1213 -8.22 28.57 -16.97
C ALA A 1213 -7.46 28.85 -15.67
N ALA A 1214 -8.06 29.57 -14.71
CA ALA A 1214 -7.45 29.82 -13.40
C ALA A 1214 -7.15 28.52 -12.64
N VAL A 1215 -8.07 27.56 -12.64
CA VAL A 1215 -7.88 26.25 -11.98
C VAL A 1215 -6.75 25.45 -12.62
N VAL A 1216 -6.72 25.40 -13.96
CA VAL A 1216 -5.68 24.67 -14.69
C VAL A 1216 -4.31 25.31 -14.46
N LEU A 1217 -4.23 26.64 -14.49
CA LEU A 1217 -2.98 27.36 -14.20
C LEU A 1217 -2.50 27.14 -12.77
N TYR A 1218 -3.41 27.23 -11.79
CA TYR A 1218 -3.12 26.98 -10.38
C TYR A 1218 -2.52 25.58 -10.15
N ARG A 1219 -3.12 24.55 -10.75
CA ARG A 1219 -2.61 23.17 -10.65
C ARG A 1219 -1.29 22.98 -11.38
N LEU A 1220 -1.12 23.64 -12.52
CA LEU A 1220 0.12 23.58 -13.31
C LEU A 1220 1.29 24.24 -12.57
N MET A 1221 1.03 25.28 -11.78
CA MET A 1221 2.03 25.87 -10.88
C MET A 1221 2.47 24.90 -9.78
N GLY A 1222 1.58 24.02 -9.29
CA GLY A 1222 1.93 23.01 -8.29
C GLY A 1222 2.85 21.90 -8.80
N ILE A 1223 3.05 21.78 -10.12
CA ILE A 1223 3.99 20.83 -10.73
C ILE A 1223 5.43 21.38 -10.77
N ARG A 1224 5.61 22.65 -10.42
CA ARG A 1224 6.86 23.42 -10.59
C ARG A 1224 7.49 23.77 -9.26
#